data_AF-A0A8S1H5S3-F1
#
_entry.id   AF-A0A8S1H5S3-F1
#
_cell.length_a   1.000
_cell.length_b   1.000
_cell.length_c   1.000
_cell.angle_alpha   90.00
_cell.angle_beta   90.00
_cell.angle_gamma   90.00
#
_symmetry.space_group_name_H-M   'P 1'
#
loop_
_entity.id
_entity.type
_entity.pdbx_description
1 polymer ?
#
loop_
_entity_poly.entity_id
_entity_poly.type
_entity_poly.pdbx_seq_one_letter_code
_entity_poly.pdbx_strand_id
1 'polypeptide(L)'
;MIKLFIEFYSKPTVNCIRKWKPVSQNNRSQVHTDFAKKPGEMVSLHQQCQIAFGPNFGACPNNEYYHGRPICKRIWCKDRRLKRSEPCQTLTYFPAFDGTECARNMWCIAGECIENPKKWIDCKDLNAKTCSRYSNMKLVFLAALTVVVNGWYYGRPDPGSSTTGGVWPLPWTISYDSYNHTINPASFYFTSKVGACDVIDKATARYLKKFLFPRYKAASYSDQPATLTSLVITVAQGCDQGYPQLEMDESYQLSVTQGKAIATLTANQVWGALRGLESFSQLIYLPDDNKFRVRAASIADSPRFPHRGIMIDSSRHFLPVGVILQNIEIMAMNKMNVLHWHLVDSEAFPYTSTVYPQLSQKGAYSPRHVLRGVRVVPEFDTPGHTGSWSYSIPNLASKCYNSNGAISEMSNIIDATIPANYDFLSNFFTEALALFKDNYMHFGGDEVAYDMRECWYNNQDVRKRMSDMGLGSDTSALLNYYWKKLFGIIDKARAGTKKVVWQEVLDMNVPATDSIAHVWKGDTLDEVMQEMASVTMNHKAILSSCWYLNYIKYGADWGYVNEQNMRDRGMYYQCDPQNFTGTQAQKDRVLGGEAALWGEFVDSTNLIQRLWPRASAVAERLWSDPKQTTSADAAWPRLHEMRCRLLGRGFAGEPVNDPDFCPFEWDVQYSD
;
A
#
# COMPACT_ATOMS: atom_id res chain seq x y z
N MET A 1 -7.28 39.67 20.05
CA MET A 1 -5.83 39.42 20.22
C MET A 1 -5.08 39.28 18.89
N ILE A 2 -5.59 38.54 17.89
CA ILE A 2 -4.96 38.45 16.54
C ILE A 2 -4.97 39.79 15.77
N LYS A 3 -6.03 40.61 15.93
CA LYS A 3 -6.11 41.95 15.30
C LYS A 3 -5.05 42.94 15.80
N LEU A 4 -4.67 42.85 17.08
CA LEU A 4 -3.64 43.70 17.71
C LEU A 4 -2.21 43.28 17.32
N PHE A 5 -2.01 42.03 16.89
CA PHE A 5 -0.71 41.52 16.43
C PHE A 5 -0.40 41.94 14.98
N ILE A 6 -1.42 42.07 14.14
CA ILE A 6 -1.28 42.49 12.74
C ILE A 6 -0.96 44.00 12.65
N GLU A 7 -1.54 44.83 13.51
CA GLU A 7 -1.26 46.28 13.55
C GLU A 7 0.13 46.64 14.08
N PHE A 8 0.77 45.75 14.87
CA PHE A 8 2.11 46.02 15.40
C PHE A 8 3.22 45.76 14.37
N TYR A 9 2.98 44.90 13.37
CA TYR A 9 3.97 44.51 12.35
C TYR A 9 3.71 45.10 10.95
N SER A 10 2.65 45.88 10.77
CA SER A 10 2.35 46.57 9.50
C SER A 10 3.11 47.88 9.29
N LYS A 11 3.95 48.30 10.25
CA LYS A 11 4.83 49.46 10.09
C LYS A 11 6.19 49.04 9.51
N PRO A 12 6.57 49.51 8.31
CA PRO A 12 7.85 49.18 7.71
C PRO A 12 8.97 49.82 8.52
N THR A 13 9.80 49.00 9.17
CA THR A 13 11.08 49.46 9.70
C THR A 13 12.12 49.43 8.58
N VAL A 14 12.72 50.60 8.36
CA VAL A 14 13.90 50.90 7.53
C VAL A 14 13.61 51.32 6.08
N ASN A 15 13.76 52.63 5.87
CA ASN A 15 13.83 53.34 4.60
C ASN A 15 14.80 52.67 3.62
N CYS A 16 14.29 52.38 2.41
CA CYS A 16 15.13 52.14 1.24
C CYS A 16 15.89 53.41 0.88
N ILE A 17 17.18 53.49 1.23
CA ILE A 17 18.08 54.55 0.75
C ILE A 17 18.94 53.99 -0.38
N ARG A 18 18.82 54.63 -1.53
CA ARG A 18 19.57 54.40 -2.76
C ARG A 18 21.03 54.89 -2.63
N LYS A 19 21.91 54.19 -3.36
CA LYS A 19 23.27 54.52 -3.84
C LYS A 19 24.46 54.20 -2.92
N TRP A 20 25.23 53.19 -3.33
CA TRP A 20 26.69 53.31 -3.41
C TRP A 20 27.14 53.01 -4.85
N LYS A 21 27.98 53.87 -5.42
CA LYS A 21 28.59 53.72 -6.75
C LYS A 21 29.75 52.71 -6.67
N PRO A 22 30.11 52.04 -7.78
CA PRO A 22 31.15 51.02 -7.78
C PRO A 22 32.50 51.65 -7.48
N VAL A 23 33.19 51.16 -6.44
CA VAL A 23 34.65 51.28 -6.38
C VAL A 23 35.20 50.24 -7.34
N SER A 24 36.00 50.74 -8.26
CA SER A 24 36.76 50.06 -9.31
C SER A 24 37.32 48.69 -8.91
N GLN A 25 37.38 47.80 -9.91
CA GLN A 25 38.05 46.49 -9.95
C GLN A 25 39.55 46.48 -9.59
N ASN A 26 40.09 47.47 -8.88
CA ASN A 26 41.53 47.68 -8.71
C ASN A 26 42.05 47.47 -7.28
N ASN A 27 41.47 46.55 -6.50
CA ASN A 27 42.14 46.05 -5.29
C ASN A 27 41.64 44.65 -4.86
N ARG A 28 41.46 43.75 -5.82
CA ARG A 28 41.76 42.33 -5.52
C ARG A 28 43.25 42.28 -5.26
N SER A 29 43.69 42.01 -4.04
CA SER A 29 45.06 41.55 -3.82
C SER A 29 45.22 40.29 -4.66
N GLN A 30 45.95 40.43 -5.77
CA GLN A 30 46.16 39.50 -6.88
C GLN A 30 46.94 38.23 -6.51
N VAL A 31 46.88 37.77 -5.25
CA VAL A 31 47.78 36.72 -4.74
C VAL A 31 47.06 35.38 -4.46
N HIS A 32 45.71 35.32 -4.50
CA HIS A 32 45.00 34.13 -4.00
C HIS A 32 43.99 33.46 -4.96
N THR A 33 43.82 33.92 -6.20
CA THR A 33 42.86 33.28 -7.14
C THR A 33 43.40 32.08 -7.91
N ASP A 34 44.72 31.88 -7.96
CA ASP A 34 45.33 30.86 -8.83
C ASP A 34 45.51 29.48 -8.18
N PHE A 35 45.10 29.31 -6.92
CA PHE A 35 45.34 28.08 -6.16
C PHE A 35 44.08 27.44 -5.58
N ALA A 36 42.89 27.71 -6.12
CA ALA A 36 41.68 27.06 -5.67
C ALA A 36 41.76 25.53 -5.87
N LYS A 37 41.60 24.76 -4.78
CA LYS A 37 41.61 23.29 -4.79
C LYS A 37 40.35 22.71 -4.18
N LYS A 38 39.89 21.59 -4.73
CA LYS A 38 38.73 20.81 -4.23
C LYS A 38 39.20 19.72 -3.26
N PRO A 39 38.33 19.17 -2.39
CA PRO A 39 38.67 18.02 -1.57
C PRO A 39 39.08 16.81 -2.43
N GLY A 40 40.12 16.07 -2.01
CA GLY A 40 40.62 14.89 -2.70
C GLY A 40 41.73 15.14 -3.73
N GLU A 41 42.09 16.40 -4.01
CA GLU A 41 43.16 16.75 -4.95
C GLU A 41 44.55 16.62 -4.30
N MET A 42 45.53 16.09 -5.04
CA MET A 42 46.92 16.00 -4.59
C MET A 42 47.65 17.31 -4.81
N VAL A 43 48.34 17.80 -3.78
CA VAL A 43 49.15 19.02 -3.83
C VAL A 43 50.62 18.69 -3.55
N SER A 44 51.48 18.98 -4.52
CA SER A 44 52.92 18.74 -4.39
C SER A 44 53.55 19.69 -3.37
N LEU A 45 54.73 19.33 -2.85
CA LEU A 45 55.48 20.20 -1.93
C LEU A 45 55.75 21.58 -2.55
N HIS A 46 56.11 21.63 -3.83
CA HIS A 46 56.35 22.88 -4.56
C HIS A 46 55.10 23.78 -4.60
N GLN A 47 53.93 23.19 -4.89
CA GLN A 47 52.65 23.92 -4.89
C GLN A 47 52.28 24.41 -3.49
N GLN A 48 52.53 23.60 -2.46
CA GLN A 48 52.34 24.01 -1.07
C GLN A 48 53.19 25.26 -0.76
N CYS A 49 54.45 25.31 -1.22
CA CYS A 49 55.36 26.45 -1.03
C CYS A 49 54.89 27.72 -1.75
N GLN A 50 54.46 27.59 -3.01
CA GLN A 50 53.94 28.72 -3.78
C GLN A 50 52.68 29.32 -3.12
N ILE A 51 51.85 28.47 -2.52
CA ILE A 51 50.65 28.90 -1.78
C ILE A 51 51.01 29.67 -0.50
N ALA A 52 52.06 29.26 0.21
CA ALA A 52 52.43 29.88 1.47
C ALA A 52 53.25 31.17 1.31
N PHE A 53 54.14 31.23 0.32
CA PHE A 53 55.15 32.29 0.18
C PHE A 53 55.02 33.12 -1.12
N GLY A 54 54.14 32.71 -2.03
CA GLY A 54 53.90 33.37 -3.32
C GLY A 54 54.47 32.60 -4.51
N PRO A 55 54.04 32.92 -5.74
CA PRO A 55 54.30 32.12 -6.94
C PRO A 55 55.77 31.98 -7.32
N ASN A 56 56.64 32.87 -6.83
CA ASN A 56 58.05 32.93 -7.18
C ASN A 56 58.97 32.04 -6.31
N PHE A 57 58.40 31.23 -5.40
CA PHE A 57 59.19 30.35 -4.51
C PHE A 57 59.38 28.95 -5.11
N GLY A 58 60.65 28.55 -5.28
CA GLY A 58 61.04 27.23 -5.80
C GLY A 58 61.02 26.10 -4.77
N ALA A 59 61.32 26.41 -3.51
CA ALA A 59 61.35 25.48 -2.37
C ALA A 59 60.99 26.21 -1.07
N CYS A 60 60.41 25.49 -0.09
CA CYS A 60 60.00 26.07 1.19
C CYS A 60 61.22 26.27 2.11
N PRO A 61 61.45 27.48 2.65
CA PRO A 61 62.49 27.70 3.65
C PRO A 61 62.00 27.21 5.03
N ASN A 62 62.52 26.08 5.50
CA ASN A 62 62.37 25.54 6.86
C ASN A 62 60.94 25.27 7.39
N ASN A 63 60.87 24.62 8.56
CA ASN A 63 59.65 24.16 9.26
C ASN A 63 58.65 25.28 9.66
N GLU A 64 58.96 26.55 9.38
CA GLU A 64 58.14 27.72 9.76
C GLU A 64 56.90 27.94 8.89
N TYR A 65 56.69 27.12 7.85
CA TYR A 65 55.47 27.08 7.02
C TYR A 65 54.15 27.13 7.83
N TYR A 66 54.17 26.70 9.10
CA TYR A 66 52.95 26.47 9.90
C TYR A 66 52.79 27.39 11.12
N HIS A 67 53.61 28.42 11.30
CA HIS A 67 53.53 29.24 12.52
C HIS A 67 52.99 30.66 12.32
N GLY A 68 52.84 31.16 11.08
CA GLY A 68 52.50 32.58 10.83
C GLY A 68 51.15 32.93 10.18
N ARG A 69 50.34 31.98 9.65
CA ARG A 69 49.07 32.29 8.93
C ARG A 69 47.80 31.79 9.62
N PRO A 70 46.62 32.42 9.45
CA PRO A 70 45.34 31.90 9.93
C PRO A 70 45.05 30.51 9.37
N ILE A 71 44.57 29.59 10.21
CA ILE A 71 44.35 28.17 9.86
C ILE A 71 43.39 27.97 8.66
N CYS A 72 42.45 28.89 8.46
CA CYS A 72 41.49 28.88 7.34
C CYS A 72 42.07 29.31 5.99
N LYS A 73 43.30 29.85 5.99
CA LYS A 73 44.06 30.26 4.80
C LYS A 73 45.23 29.31 4.51
N ARG A 74 45.19 28.08 5.05
CA ARG A 74 46.19 27.02 4.80
C ARG A 74 45.58 25.85 4.05
N ILE A 75 46.40 25.04 3.38
CA ILE A 75 45.95 23.76 2.83
C ILE A 75 45.76 22.76 3.97
N TRP A 76 44.63 22.06 3.95
CA TRP A 76 44.31 21.03 4.93
C TRP A 76 44.55 19.67 4.33
N CYS A 77 45.55 18.93 4.83
CA CYS A 77 45.84 17.58 4.36
C CYS A 77 44.92 16.54 5.02
N LYS A 78 44.45 15.57 4.25
CA LYS A 78 43.55 14.49 4.69
C LYS A 78 44.19 13.58 5.74
N ASP A 79 45.46 13.21 5.57
CA ASP A 79 46.25 12.56 6.63
C ASP A 79 47.12 13.61 7.34
N ARG A 80 46.82 13.85 8.61
CA ARG A 80 47.54 14.82 9.47
C ARG A 80 48.89 14.29 9.99
N ARG A 81 49.20 13.00 9.74
CA ARG A 81 50.41 12.32 10.23
C ARG A 81 51.54 12.28 9.19
N LEU A 82 51.26 12.59 7.93
CA LEU A 82 52.29 12.68 6.89
C LEU A 82 53.33 13.75 7.27
N LYS A 83 54.60 13.47 7.00
CA LYS A 83 55.66 14.46 7.20
C LYS A 83 55.36 15.64 6.28
N ARG A 84 55.48 16.85 6.81
CA ARG A 84 55.13 18.10 6.11
C ARG A 84 56.04 18.44 4.92
N SER A 85 56.95 17.54 4.59
CA SER A 85 57.81 17.51 3.40
C SER A 85 57.25 16.63 2.26
N GLU A 86 56.09 16.00 2.44
CA GLU A 86 55.49 15.08 1.47
C GLU A 86 54.27 15.70 0.75
N PRO A 87 53.97 15.28 -0.49
CA PRO A 87 52.72 15.65 -1.17
C PRO A 87 51.51 15.23 -0.34
N CYS A 88 50.46 16.05 -0.30
CA CYS A 88 49.28 15.74 0.50
C CYS A 88 47.97 15.90 -0.28
N GLN A 89 46.98 15.07 0.06
CA GLN A 89 45.63 15.15 -0.48
C GLN A 89 44.81 16.16 0.31
N THR A 90 44.10 17.07 -0.35
CA THR A 90 43.25 18.07 0.30
C THR A 90 42.05 17.43 1.03
N LEU A 91 41.79 17.87 2.26
CA LEU A 91 40.64 17.44 3.08
C LEU A 91 39.38 18.29 2.79
N THR A 92 39.55 19.57 2.49
CA THR A 92 38.48 20.53 2.20
C THR A 92 38.89 21.47 1.06
N TYR A 93 38.03 22.41 0.69
CA TYR A 93 38.34 23.46 -0.29
C TYR A 93 39.46 24.39 0.22
N PHE A 94 40.24 24.92 -0.71
CA PHE A 94 41.27 25.93 -0.39
C PHE A 94 41.03 27.24 -1.16
N PRO A 95 40.98 28.41 -0.48
CA PRO A 95 40.86 28.56 0.98
C PRO A 95 39.57 27.90 1.51
N ALA A 96 39.54 27.60 2.81
CA ALA A 96 38.37 26.95 3.41
C ALA A 96 37.13 27.86 3.30
N PHE A 97 35.98 27.28 2.94
CA PHE A 97 34.74 28.03 2.86
C PHE A 97 34.26 28.49 4.23
N ASP A 98 33.52 29.60 4.25
CA ASP A 98 32.86 30.08 5.45
C ASP A 98 31.93 29.00 6.01
N GLY A 99 32.05 28.71 7.31
CA GLY A 99 31.36 27.60 7.98
C GLY A 99 32.13 26.28 8.04
N THR A 100 33.35 26.20 7.50
CA THR A 100 34.22 25.03 7.73
C THR A 100 34.76 25.04 9.16
N GLU A 101 34.62 23.94 9.91
CA GLU A 101 35.13 23.84 11.28
C GLU A 101 36.67 23.90 11.29
N CYS A 102 37.23 24.92 11.95
CA CYS A 102 38.66 25.19 11.96
C CYS A 102 39.37 24.69 13.24
N ALA A 103 38.64 24.64 14.35
CA ALA A 103 38.99 24.03 15.63
C ALA A 103 37.69 23.71 16.38
N ARG A 104 37.78 23.00 17.51
CA ARG A 104 36.59 22.66 18.31
C ARG A 104 35.83 23.95 18.67
N ASN A 105 34.56 24.06 18.23
CA ASN A 105 33.70 25.24 18.39
C ASN A 105 34.18 26.53 17.70
N MET A 106 35.02 26.41 16.67
CA MET A 106 35.46 27.54 15.86
C MET A 106 35.26 27.24 14.38
N TRP A 107 34.88 28.26 13.60
CA TRP A 107 34.63 28.11 12.17
C TRP A 107 35.40 29.15 11.37
N CYS A 108 35.73 28.78 10.13
CA CYS A 108 36.27 29.71 9.15
C CYS A 108 35.20 30.72 8.77
N ILE A 109 35.50 32.01 8.88
CA ILE A 109 34.67 33.12 8.38
C ILE A 109 35.62 34.18 7.79
N ALA A 110 35.43 34.55 6.52
CA ALA A 110 36.31 35.45 5.77
C ALA A 110 37.81 35.05 5.83
N GLY A 111 38.08 33.75 5.94
CA GLY A 111 39.43 33.20 6.04
C GLY A 111 40.11 33.35 7.40
N GLU A 112 39.38 33.73 8.46
CA GLU A 112 39.84 33.71 9.85
C GLU A 112 39.14 32.60 10.63
N CYS A 113 39.81 32.01 11.62
CA CYS A 113 39.23 30.99 12.49
C CYS A 113 38.75 31.63 13.79
N ILE A 114 37.44 31.69 13.98
CA ILE A 114 36.82 32.42 15.10
C ILE A 114 35.79 31.57 15.83
N GLU A 115 35.67 31.77 17.14
CA GLU A 115 34.65 31.17 18.00
C GLU A 115 33.30 31.81 17.66
N ASN A 116 32.27 31.01 17.33
CA ASN A 116 30.98 31.53 16.86
C ASN A 116 30.06 31.89 18.04
N PRO A 117 29.91 33.18 18.40
CA PRO A 117 29.07 33.58 19.52
C PRO A 117 27.66 33.85 18.99
N LYS A 118 26.79 32.85 19.17
CA LYS A 118 25.32 32.91 19.01
C LYS A 118 24.80 32.95 17.56
N LYS A 119 23.57 32.44 17.44
CA LYS A 119 22.63 32.52 16.32
C LYS A 119 22.52 33.94 15.73
N TRP A 120 22.68 34.08 14.41
CA TRP A 120 22.25 35.26 13.61
C TRP A 120 21.73 34.68 12.27
N ILE A 121 20.50 34.81 11.77
CA ILE A 121 19.34 35.75 11.84
C ILE A 121 19.54 37.16 11.29
N ASP A 122 20.76 37.70 11.17
CA ASP A 122 20.93 38.99 10.48
C ASP A 122 22.18 38.99 9.59
N CYS A 123 22.02 38.51 8.35
CA CYS A 123 22.95 38.84 7.27
C CYS A 123 22.51 40.14 6.60
N LYS A 124 23.35 41.18 6.72
CA LYS A 124 23.31 42.37 5.88
C LYS A 124 23.90 42.07 4.49
N ASP A 125 23.30 42.69 3.48
CA ASP A 125 23.60 42.68 2.04
C ASP A 125 23.31 41.38 1.26
N LEU A 126 22.05 41.22 0.87
CA LEU A 126 21.63 40.27 -0.16
C LEU A 126 21.09 41.05 -1.37
N ASN A 127 21.69 40.82 -2.54
CA ASN A 127 21.26 41.44 -3.79
C ASN A 127 19.78 41.12 -4.14
N ALA A 128 19.19 41.89 -5.05
CA ALA A 128 17.76 41.78 -5.41
C ALA A 128 17.32 40.37 -5.87
N LYS A 129 18.24 39.58 -6.45
CA LYS A 129 17.96 38.22 -6.90
C LYS A 129 17.85 37.25 -5.71
N THR A 130 18.69 37.43 -4.69
CA THR A 130 18.65 36.64 -3.45
C THR A 130 17.49 37.05 -2.53
N CYS A 131 17.11 38.33 -2.48
CA CYS A 131 15.92 38.76 -1.75
C CYS A 131 14.62 38.11 -2.26
N SER A 132 14.50 37.91 -3.58
CA SER A 132 13.34 37.19 -4.15
C SER A 132 13.30 35.72 -3.70
N ARG A 133 14.45 35.05 -3.58
CA ARG A 133 14.56 33.68 -3.05
C ARG A 133 14.30 33.60 -1.54
N TYR A 134 14.75 34.58 -0.76
CA TYR A 134 14.49 34.62 0.69
C TYR A 134 13.05 34.99 1.05
N SER A 135 12.31 35.70 0.18
CA SER A 135 10.86 35.87 0.36
C SER A 135 10.11 34.53 0.28
N ASN A 136 10.54 33.62 -0.62
CA ASN A 136 10.02 32.26 -0.70
C ASN A 136 10.55 31.38 0.45
N MET A 137 11.77 31.61 0.92
CA MET A 137 12.33 30.88 2.07
C MET A 137 11.71 31.31 3.41
N LYS A 138 11.16 32.52 3.54
CA LYS A 138 10.35 32.91 4.72
C LYS A 138 8.98 32.22 4.75
N LEU A 139 8.41 31.88 3.59
CA LEU A 139 7.24 30.99 3.51
C LEU A 139 7.60 29.56 3.92
N VAL A 140 8.78 29.07 3.54
CA VAL A 140 9.29 27.75 3.95
C VAL A 140 9.70 27.74 5.44
N PHE A 141 10.24 28.83 5.99
CA PHE A 141 10.57 28.93 7.41
C PHE A 141 9.35 29.17 8.30
N LEU A 142 8.28 29.84 7.81
CA LEU A 142 6.99 29.82 8.49
C LEU A 142 6.42 28.40 8.51
N ALA A 143 6.54 27.65 7.40
CA ALA A 143 6.18 26.23 7.35
C ALA A 143 7.05 25.39 8.30
N ALA A 144 8.35 25.65 8.40
CA ALA A 144 9.27 24.91 9.27
C ALA A 144 9.07 25.23 10.76
N LEU A 145 8.72 26.46 11.14
CA LEU A 145 8.36 26.76 12.54
C LEU A 145 6.97 26.25 12.91
N THR A 146 6.06 26.05 11.96
CA THR A 146 4.81 25.29 12.21
C THR A 146 5.04 23.77 12.27
N VAL A 147 6.15 23.25 11.73
CA VAL A 147 6.44 21.81 11.69
C VAL A 147 7.14 21.29 12.97
N VAL A 148 7.66 22.17 13.85
CA VAL A 148 8.37 21.74 15.08
C VAL A 148 7.50 21.81 16.35
N VAL A 149 6.18 21.77 16.23
CA VAL A 149 5.29 21.60 17.41
C VAL A 149 4.40 20.35 17.36
N ASN A 150 4.51 19.51 16.33
CA ASN A 150 3.69 18.30 16.21
C ASN A 150 4.39 17.01 16.64
N GLY A 151 5.64 17.09 17.11
CA GLY A 151 6.26 15.99 17.83
C GLY A 151 5.72 15.98 19.25
N TRP A 152 4.60 15.30 19.48
CA TRP A 152 4.22 14.93 20.84
C TRP A 152 5.34 14.08 21.45
N TYR A 153 5.48 14.21 22.76
CA TYR A 153 6.49 13.64 23.65
C TYR A 153 7.20 12.37 23.08
N TYR A 154 8.53 12.43 22.91
CA TYR A 154 9.43 11.40 22.35
C TYR A 154 9.57 11.27 20.81
N GLY A 155 9.07 12.23 20.02
CA GLY A 155 9.23 12.18 18.56
C GLY A 155 8.21 11.28 17.87
N ARG A 156 7.07 11.06 18.52
CA ARG A 156 5.94 10.27 18.02
C ARG A 156 4.85 11.20 17.44
N PRO A 157 4.02 10.70 16.50
CA PRO A 157 2.81 11.42 16.09
C PRO A 157 1.93 11.73 17.31
N ASP A 158 1.23 12.87 17.29
CA ASP A 158 0.23 13.18 18.31
C ASP A 158 -0.83 12.05 18.35
N PRO A 159 -1.01 11.35 19.49
CA PRO A 159 -1.98 10.27 19.62
C PRO A 159 -3.42 10.71 19.38
N GLY A 160 -3.70 12.02 19.51
CA GLY A 160 -4.98 12.65 19.18
C GLY A 160 -5.09 13.15 17.74
N SER A 161 -4.06 12.97 16.90
CA SER A 161 -4.08 13.38 15.50
C SER A 161 -4.99 12.47 14.68
N SER A 162 -6.25 12.87 14.58
CA SER A 162 -7.27 12.26 13.73
C SER A 162 -7.83 13.33 12.80
N THR A 163 -8.21 12.95 11.58
CA THR A 163 -9.13 13.80 10.82
C THR A 163 -10.52 13.80 11.47
N THR A 164 -11.35 14.75 11.04
CA THR A 164 -12.78 14.78 11.36
C THR A 164 -13.55 14.73 10.06
N GLY A 165 -14.39 13.73 9.87
CA GLY A 165 -15.12 13.52 8.62
C GLY A 165 -14.20 13.23 7.43
N GLY A 166 -13.03 12.63 7.69
CA GLY A 166 -12.03 12.29 6.69
C GLY A 166 -12.42 11.03 5.92
N VAL A 167 -12.34 11.11 4.60
CA VAL A 167 -12.68 9.99 3.70
C VAL A 167 -11.46 9.08 3.48
N TRP A 168 -11.68 7.78 3.62
CA TRP A 168 -10.76 6.67 3.34
C TRP A 168 -11.48 5.58 2.50
N PRO A 169 -10.90 5.12 1.37
CA PRO A 169 -9.81 5.74 0.62
C PRO A 169 -10.05 7.20 0.23
N LEU A 170 -8.98 7.97 0.06
CA LEU A 170 -9.01 9.36 -0.41
C LEU A 170 -9.62 9.43 -1.82
N PRO A 171 -10.72 10.19 -2.03
CA PRO A 171 -11.28 10.35 -3.36
C PRO A 171 -10.33 11.07 -4.32
N TRP A 172 -10.43 10.77 -5.62
CA TRP A 172 -9.63 11.45 -6.66
C TRP A 172 -9.79 12.97 -6.63
N THR A 173 -11.01 13.44 -6.44
CA THR A 173 -11.32 14.86 -6.20
C THR A 173 -12.22 14.98 -4.99
N ILE A 174 -11.76 15.72 -3.98
CA ILE A 174 -12.55 16.12 -2.82
C ILE A 174 -12.25 17.57 -2.46
N SER A 175 -13.30 18.36 -2.30
CA SER A 175 -13.22 19.73 -1.77
C SER A 175 -14.13 19.84 -0.56
N TYR A 176 -13.56 20.21 0.57
CA TYR A 176 -14.31 20.48 1.80
C TYR A 176 -14.64 21.97 1.90
N ASP A 177 -15.84 22.27 2.34
CA ASP A 177 -16.21 23.61 2.80
C ASP A 177 -15.81 23.79 4.28
N SER A 178 -15.77 25.03 4.73
CA SER A 178 -15.66 25.42 6.14
C SER A 178 -16.95 25.14 6.95
N TYR A 179 -18.09 25.01 6.27
CA TYR A 179 -19.39 24.77 6.86
C TYR A 179 -19.63 23.30 7.20
N ASN A 180 -20.17 23.04 8.40
CA ASN A 180 -20.59 21.72 8.83
C ASN A 180 -22.09 21.74 9.12
N HIS A 181 -22.83 20.81 8.52
CA HIS A 181 -24.25 20.64 8.77
C HIS A 181 -24.51 19.96 10.11
N THR A 182 -25.61 20.30 10.77
CA THR A 182 -26.20 19.48 11.82
C THR A 182 -27.09 18.42 11.18
N ILE A 183 -27.10 17.20 11.72
CA ILE A 183 -27.90 16.09 11.22
C ILE A 183 -28.56 15.38 12.40
N ASN A 184 -29.87 15.12 12.28
CA ASN A 184 -30.64 14.44 13.30
C ASN A 184 -30.86 12.97 12.93
N PRO A 185 -30.29 12.00 13.68
CA PRO A 185 -30.46 10.58 13.42
C PRO A 185 -31.92 10.11 13.38
N ALA A 186 -32.83 10.75 14.14
CA ALA A 186 -34.23 10.36 14.22
C ALA A 186 -35.03 10.69 12.95
N SER A 187 -34.60 11.70 12.19
CA SER A 187 -35.38 12.26 11.08
C SER A 187 -34.64 12.28 9.76
N PHE A 188 -33.35 11.92 9.73
CA PHE A 188 -32.61 11.80 8.48
C PHE A 188 -33.09 10.58 7.67
N TYR A 189 -33.25 10.75 6.37
CA TYR A 189 -33.69 9.67 5.48
C TYR A 189 -33.00 9.72 4.11
N PHE A 190 -32.95 8.56 3.46
CA PHE A 190 -32.53 8.45 2.07
C PHE A 190 -33.73 8.55 1.14
N THR A 191 -33.56 9.20 -0.01
CA THR A 191 -34.53 9.18 -1.12
C THR A 191 -33.87 8.53 -2.33
N SER A 192 -34.42 7.40 -2.81
CA SER A 192 -33.94 6.74 -4.01
C SER A 192 -34.76 7.15 -5.23
N LYS A 193 -34.10 7.61 -6.30
CA LYS A 193 -34.70 7.85 -7.62
C LYS A 193 -34.39 6.72 -8.62
N VAL A 194 -33.94 5.56 -8.14
CA VAL A 194 -33.46 4.44 -8.96
C VAL A 194 -34.60 3.53 -9.45
N GLY A 195 -35.78 3.63 -8.82
CA GLY A 195 -36.86 2.64 -8.97
C GLY A 195 -36.73 1.51 -7.94
N ALA A 196 -37.43 0.39 -8.15
CA ALA A 196 -37.33 -0.79 -7.30
C ALA A 196 -35.91 -1.37 -7.35
N CYS A 197 -35.18 -1.34 -6.23
CA CYS A 197 -33.78 -1.69 -6.23
C CYS A 197 -33.29 -2.27 -4.90
N ASP A 198 -33.40 -3.59 -4.75
CA ASP A 198 -32.93 -4.35 -3.60
C ASP A 198 -31.52 -3.98 -3.11
N VAL A 199 -30.58 -3.75 -4.04
CA VAL A 199 -29.19 -3.40 -3.69
C VAL A 199 -29.14 -2.07 -2.94
N ILE A 200 -29.81 -1.04 -3.46
CA ILE A 200 -29.84 0.30 -2.87
C ILE A 200 -30.72 0.32 -1.61
N ASP A 201 -31.85 -0.39 -1.62
CA ASP A 201 -32.77 -0.46 -0.49
C ASP A 201 -32.10 -1.15 0.72
N LYS A 202 -31.43 -2.28 0.50
CA LYS A 202 -30.65 -2.97 1.55
C LYS A 202 -29.46 -2.14 2.01
N ALA A 203 -28.78 -1.43 1.10
CA ALA A 203 -27.67 -0.56 1.46
C ALA A 203 -28.12 0.61 2.34
N THR A 204 -29.12 1.37 1.91
CA THR A 204 -29.64 2.53 2.65
C THR A 204 -30.17 2.13 4.03
N ALA A 205 -30.91 1.02 4.12
CA ALA A 205 -31.37 0.48 5.40
C ALA A 205 -30.19 0.09 6.31
N ARG A 206 -29.16 -0.55 5.76
CA ARG A 206 -27.95 -0.93 6.51
C ARG A 206 -27.19 0.30 7.02
N TYR A 207 -26.96 1.29 6.16
CA TYR A 207 -26.27 2.54 6.54
C TYR A 207 -27.02 3.28 7.65
N LEU A 208 -28.33 3.49 7.51
CA LEU A 208 -29.14 4.14 8.55
C LEU A 208 -29.09 3.39 9.89
N LYS A 209 -29.31 2.08 9.85
CA LYS A 209 -29.46 1.27 11.06
C LYS A 209 -28.14 1.03 11.80
N LYS A 210 -27.03 0.90 11.08
CA LYS A 210 -25.76 0.41 11.65
C LYS A 210 -24.59 1.38 11.55
N PHE A 211 -24.49 2.20 10.50
CA PHE A 211 -23.19 2.80 10.15
C PHE A 211 -23.12 4.33 10.21
N LEU A 212 -24.23 5.04 10.02
CA LEU A 212 -24.21 6.52 10.03
C LEU A 212 -24.15 7.12 11.44
N PHE A 213 -24.88 6.52 12.39
CA PHE A 213 -25.09 7.10 13.71
C PHE A 213 -24.74 6.12 14.83
N PRO A 214 -23.48 5.68 14.91
CA PRO A 214 -23.05 4.83 16.01
C PRO A 214 -23.32 5.55 17.35
N ARG A 215 -23.80 4.79 18.35
CA ARG A 215 -24.09 5.27 19.71
C ARG A 215 -25.17 6.36 19.82
N TYR A 216 -26.02 6.53 18.82
CA TYR A 216 -27.19 7.40 18.93
C TYR A 216 -28.10 7.00 20.10
N LYS A 217 -28.34 7.92 21.03
CA LYS A 217 -29.23 7.76 22.19
C LYS A 217 -30.41 8.70 22.04
N ALA A 218 -31.53 8.17 21.56
CA ALA A 218 -32.73 8.97 21.27
C ALA A 218 -33.24 9.77 22.49
N ALA A 219 -33.22 9.19 23.68
CA ALA A 219 -33.74 9.79 24.89
C ALA A 219 -32.97 11.04 25.36
N SER A 220 -31.69 11.17 25.01
CA SER A 220 -30.83 12.30 25.42
C SER A 220 -30.38 13.18 24.26
N TYR A 221 -30.96 13.01 23.07
CA TYR A 221 -30.57 13.77 21.89
C TYR A 221 -31.24 15.16 21.87
N SER A 222 -30.44 16.22 21.81
CA SER A 222 -30.92 17.61 21.91
C SER A 222 -30.44 18.55 20.79
N ASP A 223 -29.70 18.01 19.82
CA ASP A 223 -29.00 18.79 18.80
C ASP A 223 -29.95 19.14 17.63
N GLN A 224 -30.60 20.31 17.71
CA GLN A 224 -31.64 20.79 16.80
C GLN A 224 -31.45 22.28 16.46
N PRO A 225 -31.98 22.75 15.31
CA PRO A 225 -32.57 21.97 14.21
C PRO A 225 -31.50 21.30 13.32
N ALA A 226 -31.87 20.24 12.62
CA ALA A 226 -31.03 19.64 11.57
C ALA A 226 -30.97 20.54 10.33
N THR A 227 -29.77 20.87 9.86
CA THR A 227 -29.56 21.62 8.61
C THR A 227 -29.35 20.73 7.40
N LEU A 228 -29.12 19.43 7.58
CA LEU A 228 -29.18 18.40 6.54
C LEU A 228 -30.24 17.36 6.91
N THR A 229 -31.21 17.12 6.03
CA THR A 229 -32.38 16.27 6.30
C THR A 229 -32.42 15.01 5.45
N SER A 230 -31.80 15.02 4.27
CA SER A 230 -31.82 13.85 3.38
C SER A 230 -30.65 13.77 2.41
N LEU A 231 -30.40 12.57 1.89
CA LEU A 231 -29.55 12.31 0.73
C LEU A 231 -30.40 11.71 -0.38
N VAL A 232 -30.40 12.33 -1.56
CA VAL A 232 -31.05 11.83 -2.78
C VAL A 232 -30.05 11.03 -3.61
N ILE A 233 -30.40 9.79 -3.94
CA ILE A 233 -29.57 8.85 -4.70
C ILE A 233 -30.18 8.71 -6.10
N THR A 234 -29.36 8.92 -7.14
CA THR A 234 -29.74 8.71 -8.54
C THR A 234 -28.72 7.81 -9.23
N VAL A 235 -29.20 6.79 -9.95
CA VAL A 235 -28.36 5.89 -10.74
C VAL A 235 -28.83 5.96 -12.19
N ALA A 236 -27.94 6.37 -13.10
CA ALA A 236 -28.31 6.67 -14.48
C ALA A 236 -28.85 5.45 -15.23
N GLN A 237 -28.28 4.28 -15.00
CA GLN A 237 -28.69 3.02 -15.65
C GLN A 237 -29.83 2.29 -14.90
N GLY A 238 -30.40 2.88 -13.85
CA GLY A 238 -31.39 2.22 -13.01
C GLY A 238 -30.77 1.14 -12.11
N CYS A 239 -31.58 0.18 -11.68
CA CYS A 239 -31.10 -0.93 -10.85
C CYS A 239 -30.60 -2.08 -11.71
N ASP A 240 -29.30 -2.36 -11.64
CA ASP A 240 -28.74 -3.62 -12.13
C ASP A 240 -28.96 -4.73 -11.07
N GLN A 241 -29.60 -5.83 -11.48
CA GLN A 241 -29.81 -7.02 -10.64
C GLN A 241 -28.75 -8.10 -10.89
N GLY A 242 -27.79 -7.83 -11.79
CA GLY A 242 -26.66 -8.69 -12.06
C GLY A 242 -25.67 -8.78 -10.90
N TYR A 243 -24.81 -9.79 -10.96
CA TYR A 243 -23.67 -9.87 -10.07
C TYR A 243 -22.63 -8.82 -10.48
N PRO A 244 -21.96 -8.15 -9.53
CA PRO A 244 -20.89 -7.23 -9.89
C PRO A 244 -19.80 -7.96 -10.69
N GLN A 245 -19.15 -7.27 -11.62
CA GLN A 245 -18.12 -7.84 -12.52
C GLN A 245 -16.87 -6.96 -12.49
N LEU A 246 -15.76 -7.42 -13.09
CA LEU A 246 -14.53 -6.61 -13.14
C LEU A 246 -14.75 -5.29 -13.90
N GLU A 247 -15.57 -5.31 -14.95
CA GLU A 247 -15.84 -4.19 -15.85
C GLU A 247 -16.94 -3.25 -15.33
N MET A 248 -17.36 -3.40 -14.07
CA MET A 248 -18.44 -2.61 -13.48
C MET A 248 -18.05 -1.14 -13.27
N ASP A 249 -19.02 -0.23 -13.42
CA ASP A 249 -18.79 1.19 -13.19
C ASP A 249 -18.98 1.55 -11.71
N GLU A 250 -17.86 1.84 -11.03
CA GLU A 250 -17.80 2.24 -9.63
C GLU A 250 -17.68 3.76 -9.43
N SER A 251 -17.82 4.55 -10.50
CA SER A 251 -17.73 6.02 -10.44
C SER A 251 -18.97 6.65 -9.83
N TYR A 252 -18.76 7.75 -9.09
CA TYR A 252 -19.83 8.52 -8.49
C TYR A 252 -19.45 9.99 -8.29
N GLN A 253 -20.48 10.82 -8.12
CA GLN A 253 -20.36 12.20 -7.65
C GLN A 253 -21.26 12.38 -6.43
N LEU A 254 -20.70 12.98 -5.38
CA LEU A 254 -21.40 13.26 -4.13
C LEU A 254 -21.27 14.76 -3.81
N SER A 255 -22.40 15.42 -3.56
CA SER A 255 -22.44 16.83 -3.17
C SER A 255 -23.24 17.00 -1.88
N VAL A 256 -22.56 17.48 -0.84
CA VAL A 256 -23.14 18.01 0.39
C VAL A 256 -22.90 19.52 0.37
N THR A 257 -23.85 20.26 -0.20
CA THR A 257 -23.68 21.70 -0.44
C THR A 257 -23.99 22.52 0.82
N GLN A 258 -23.12 23.48 1.14
CA GLN A 258 -23.33 24.44 2.22
C GLN A 258 -24.75 25.04 2.20
N GLY A 259 -25.41 25.01 3.36
CA GLY A 259 -26.72 25.65 3.57
C GLY A 259 -27.91 24.98 2.87
N LYS A 260 -27.70 23.88 2.12
CA LYS A 260 -28.79 23.10 1.53
C LYS A 260 -29.16 21.92 2.42
N ALA A 261 -30.46 21.71 2.62
CA ALA A 261 -30.97 20.61 3.43
C ALA A 261 -30.85 19.22 2.76
N ILE A 262 -30.59 19.18 1.46
CA ILE A 262 -30.59 17.94 0.66
C ILE A 262 -29.21 17.76 0.03
N ALA A 263 -28.56 16.65 0.36
CA ALA A 263 -27.36 16.18 -0.34
C ALA A 263 -27.75 15.35 -1.58
N THR A 264 -26.84 15.23 -2.54
CA THR A 264 -27.06 14.46 -3.77
C THR A 264 -25.93 13.49 -4.04
N LEU A 265 -26.27 12.24 -4.33
CA LEU A 265 -25.37 11.20 -4.81
C LEU A 265 -25.83 10.72 -6.18
N THR A 266 -24.97 10.86 -7.18
CA THR A 266 -25.22 10.39 -8.55
C THR A 266 -24.15 9.40 -8.98
N ALA A 267 -24.56 8.30 -9.60
CA ALA A 267 -23.65 7.31 -10.16
C ALA A 267 -24.18 6.77 -11.50
N ASN A 268 -23.31 6.18 -12.31
CA ASN A 268 -23.72 5.53 -13.56
C ASN A 268 -24.42 4.19 -13.29
N GLN A 269 -23.82 3.37 -12.43
CA GLN A 269 -24.35 2.07 -11.99
C GLN A 269 -24.54 2.03 -10.47
N VAL A 270 -25.27 1.01 -9.99
CA VAL A 270 -25.53 0.80 -8.56
C VAL A 270 -24.26 0.67 -7.73
N TRP A 271 -23.17 0.16 -8.33
CA TRP A 271 -21.88 -0.05 -7.66
C TRP A 271 -21.26 1.27 -7.24
N GLY A 272 -21.20 2.27 -8.12
CA GLY A 272 -20.76 3.62 -7.78
C GLY A 272 -21.60 4.26 -6.68
N ALA A 273 -22.91 4.05 -6.67
CA ALA A 273 -23.77 4.54 -5.59
C ALA A 273 -23.43 3.89 -4.23
N LEU A 274 -23.08 2.61 -4.19
CA LEU A 274 -22.59 1.98 -2.96
C LEU A 274 -21.29 2.62 -2.46
N ARG A 275 -20.36 2.97 -3.36
CA ARG A 275 -19.09 3.66 -3.00
C ARG A 275 -19.34 5.07 -2.47
N GLY A 276 -20.26 5.79 -3.10
CA GLY A 276 -20.65 7.12 -2.66
C GLY A 276 -21.43 7.14 -1.35
N LEU A 277 -22.23 6.11 -1.05
CA LEU A 277 -22.86 5.95 0.26
C LEU A 277 -21.83 5.76 1.36
N GLU A 278 -20.78 4.97 1.11
CA GLU A 278 -19.66 4.85 2.05
C GLU A 278 -18.99 6.21 2.25
N SER A 279 -18.60 6.91 1.17
CA SER A 279 -17.98 8.24 1.31
C SER A 279 -18.86 9.24 2.04
N PHE A 280 -20.18 9.25 1.79
CA PHE A 280 -21.13 10.07 2.55
C PHE A 280 -21.12 9.73 4.03
N SER A 281 -21.14 8.43 4.37
CA SER A 281 -21.11 7.98 5.77
C SER A 281 -19.86 8.45 6.51
N GLN A 282 -18.74 8.62 5.79
CA GLN A 282 -17.46 9.04 6.36
C GLN A 282 -17.35 10.57 6.52
N LEU A 283 -18.19 11.35 5.82
CA LEU A 283 -18.31 12.80 6.06
C LEU A 283 -19.06 13.11 7.37
N ILE A 284 -19.77 12.12 7.93
CA ILE A 284 -20.43 12.24 9.22
C ILE A 284 -19.43 11.96 10.33
N TYR A 285 -19.35 12.87 11.30
CA TYR A 285 -18.47 12.73 12.46
C TYR A 285 -19.16 13.20 13.75
N LEU A 286 -18.65 12.72 14.88
CA LEU A 286 -19.16 13.05 16.21
C LEU A 286 -18.20 14.03 16.90
N PRO A 287 -18.52 15.33 16.98
CA PRO A 287 -17.72 16.27 17.76
C PRO A 287 -17.81 16.05 19.29
N ASP A 288 -18.85 15.37 19.77
CA ASP A 288 -19.15 15.12 21.19
C ASP A 288 -20.11 13.91 21.32
N ASP A 289 -20.31 13.36 22.52
CA ASP A 289 -21.24 12.25 22.74
C ASP A 289 -22.64 12.64 22.27
N ASN A 290 -23.23 11.78 21.44
CA ASN A 290 -24.59 11.96 20.90
C ASN A 290 -24.82 13.26 20.09
N LYS A 291 -23.77 13.93 19.57
CA LYS A 291 -23.88 15.05 18.62
C LYS A 291 -23.28 14.65 17.27
N PHE A 292 -23.96 14.97 16.17
CA PHE A 292 -23.54 14.56 14.81
C PHE A 292 -23.43 15.75 13.88
N ARG A 293 -22.33 15.82 13.13
CA ARG A 293 -22.09 16.82 12.09
C ARG A 293 -21.79 16.13 10.77
N VAL A 294 -22.09 16.80 9.66
CA VAL A 294 -21.71 16.36 8.31
C VAL A 294 -20.90 17.46 7.65
N ARG A 295 -19.71 17.12 7.15
CA ARG A 295 -18.90 18.08 6.39
C ARG A 295 -19.58 18.41 5.08
N ALA A 296 -19.74 19.70 4.77
CA ALA A 296 -20.08 20.10 3.41
C ALA A 296 -18.88 19.80 2.50
N ALA A 297 -19.13 19.09 1.42
CA ALA A 297 -18.10 18.61 0.51
C ALA A 297 -18.63 18.37 -0.90
N SER A 298 -17.74 18.50 -1.88
CA SER A 298 -17.96 18.05 -3.26
C SER A 298 -16.93 16.97 -3.60
N ILE A 299 -17.40 15.79 -4.01
CA ILE A 299 -16.58 14.63 -4.32
C ILE A 299 -16.92 14.15 -5.74
N ALA A 300 -15.89 13.91 -6.54
CA ALA A 300 -15.98 13.17 -7.80
C ALA A 300 -14.90 12.09 -7.77
N ASP A 301 -15.31 10.83 -7.95
CA ASP A 301 -14.46 9.71 -7.56
C ASP A 301 -14.74 8.45 -8.37
N SER A 302 -13.71 7.63 -8.52
CA SER A 302 -13.69 6.35 -9.23
C SER A 302 -12.44 5.57 -8.84
N PRO A 303 -12.44 4.23 -8.86
CA PRO A 303 -11.24 3.47 -8.53
C PRO A 303 -10.14 3.65 -9.58
N ARG A 304 -8.88 3.67 -9.15
CA ARG A 304 -7.71 3.56 -10.02
C ARG A 304 -7.64 2.21 -10.72
N PHE A 305 -7.91 1.13 -9.97
CA PHE A 305 -7.85 -0.24 -10.47
C PHE A 305 -9.18 -0.97 -10.31
N PRO A 306 -9.63 -1.75 -11.31
CA PRO A 306 -10.88 -2.50 -11.23
C PRO A 306 -10.81 -3.73 -10.30
N HIS A 307 -9.62 -4.31 -10.05
CA HIS A 307 -9.44 -5.48 -9.18
C HIS A 307 -8.82 -5.08 -7.84
N ARG A 308 -9.60 -5.15 -6.75
CA ARG A 308 -9.16 -4.77 -5.40
C ARG A 308 -9.54 -5.87 -4.41
N GLY A 309 -8.64 -6.83 -4.27
CA GLY A 309 -8.89 -8.09 -3.61
C GLY A 309 -8.42 -8.15 -2.15
N ILE A 310 -9.16 -8.90 -1.36
CA ILE A 310 -8.67 -9.50 -0.11
C ILE A 310 -8.68 -11.00 -0.32
N MET A 311 -7.54 -11.65 -0.09
CA MET A 311 -7.47 -13.10 -0.06
C MET A 311 -7.59 -13.59 1.39
N ILE A 312 -8.52 -14.50 1.62
CA ILE A 312 -8.64 -15.24 2.88
C ILE A 312 -8.46 -16.74 2.61
N ASP A 313 -7.77 -17.40 3.52
CA ASP A 313 -7.55 -18.83 3.52
C ASP A 313 -8.46 -19.50 4.57
N SER A 314 -9.38 -20.33 4.09
CA SER A 314 -10.27 -21.12 4.96
C SER A 314 -9.92 -22.61 5.01
N SER A 315 -8.79 -22.99 4.41
CA SER A 315 -8.28 -24.35 4.42
C SER A 315 -7.39 -24.59 5.63
N ARG A 316 -6.32 -23.78 5.78
CA ARG A 316 -5.33 -23.96 6.87
C ARG A 316 -5.96 -23.84 8.25
N HIS A 317 -6.97 -22.97 8.37
CA HIS A 317 -7.91 -22.95 9.48
C HIS A 317 -9.32 -22.63 8.98
N PHE A 318 -10.33 -23.26 9.57
CA PHE A 318 -11.71 -22.98 9.19
C PHE A 318 -12.16 -21.59 9.64
N LEU A 319 -12.77 -20.84 8.73
CA LEU A 319 -13.37 -19.54 9.01
C LEU A 319 -14.91 -19.66 9.08
N PRO A 320 -15.53 -19.37 10.23
CA PRO A 320 -16.99 -19.32 10.32
C PRO A 320 -17.58 -18.28 9.36
N VAL A 321 -18.74 -18.60 8.76
CA VAL A 321 -19.45 -17.70 7.82
C VAL A 321 -19.68 -16.31 8.41
N GLY A 322 -19.97 -16.22 9.71
CA GLY A 322 -20.14 -14.94 10.40
C GLY A 322 -18.91 -14.03 10.31
N VAL A 323 -17.70 -14.60 10.44
CA VAL A 323 -16.44 -13.86 10.33
C VAL A 323 -16.18 -13.43 8.88
N ILE A 324 -16.47 -14.30 7.91
CA ILE A 324 -16.36 -13.97 6.48
C ILE A 324 -17.29 -12.81 6.11
N LEU A 325 -18.55 -12.84 6.58
CA LEU A 325 -19.53 -11.76 6.36
C LEU A 325 -19.11 -10.46 7.05
N GLN A 326 -18.55 -10.52 8.26
CA GLN A 326 -17.98 -9.35 8.91
C GLN A 326 -16.83 -8.76 8.08
N ASN A 327 -15.94 -9.60 7.54
CA ASN A 327 -14.85 -9.16 6.69
C ASN A 327 -15.37 -8.48 5.40
N ILE A 328 -16.41 -9.02 4.77
CA ILE A 328 -17.05 -8.41 3.59
C ILE A 328 -17.63 -7.02 3.90
N GLU A 329 -18.20 -6.81 5.10
CA GLU A 329 -18.66 -5.47 5.50
C GLU A 329 -17.48 -4.50 5.61
N ILE A 330 -16.36 -4.91 6.23
CA ILE A 330 -15.16 -4.06 6.36
C ILE A 330 -14.52 -3.80 4.98
N MET A 331 -14.50 -4.79 4.10
CA MET A 331 -14.09 -4.64 2.70
C MET A 331 -14.91 -3.55 1.99
N ALA A 332 -16.24 -3.56 2.15
CA ALA A 332 -17.11 -2.55 1.57
C ALA A 332 -16.81 -1.15 2.11
N MET A 333 -16.51 -1.02 3.40
CA MET A 333 -16.11 0.26 4.02
C MET A 333 -14.77 0.79 3.50
N ASN A 334 -13.89 -0.12 3.07
CA ASN A 334 -12.61 0.21 2.44
C ASN A 334 -12.67 0.25 0.91
N LYS A 335 -13.86 0.12 0.31
CA LYS A 335 -14.08 0.07 -1.15
C LYS A 335 -13.31 -1.06 -1.87
N MET A 336 -12.99 -2.14 -1.17
CA MET A 336 -12.54 -3.41 -1.76
C MET A 336 -13.72 -4.11 -2.45
N ASN A 337 -13.47 -4.82 -3.55
CA ASN A 337 -14.54 -5.33 -4.42
C ASN A 337 -14.40 -6.80 -4.83
N VAL A 338 -13.30 -7.46 -4.48
CA VAL A 338 -13.06 -8.89 -4.73
C VAL A 338 -12.75 -9.59 -3.41
N LEU A 339 -13.52 -10.63 -3.09
CA LEU A 339 -13.11 -11.62 -2.09
C LEU A 339 -12.46 -12.77 -2.86
N HIS A 340 -11.14 -12.84 -2.81
CA HIS A 340 -10.41 -14.02 -3.25
C HIS A 340 -10.52 -15.04 -2.13
N TRP A 341 -11.30 -16.09 -2.37
CA TRP A 341 -11.51 -17.10 -1.35
C TRP A 341 -10.66 -18.31 -1.67
N HIS A 342 -9.56 -18.47 -0.95
CA HIS A 342 -8.76 -19.67 -0.96
C HIS A 342 -9.50 -20.74 -0.14
N LEU A 343 -10.36 -21.49 -0.82
CA LEU A 343 -11.37 -22.34 -0.19
C LEU A 343 -10.79 -23.64 0.38
N VAL A 344 -9.83 -24.22 -0.33
CA VAL A 344 -9.31 -25.58 -0.10
C VAL A 344 -7.79 -25.61 -0.37
N ASP A 345 -7.08 -26.44 0.39
CA ASP A 345 -5.63 -26.70 0.25
C ASP A 345 -5.36 -28.13 0.79
N SER A 346 -4.10 -28.47 0.94
CA SER A 346 -3.53 -29.69 1.52
C SER A 346 -4.19 -30.08 2.84
N GLU A 347 -4.41 -29.14 3.74
CA GLU A 347 -4.84 -29.41 5.12
C GLU A 347 -6.34 -29.69 5.25
N ALA A 348 -7.19 -29.02 4.46
CA ALA A 348 -8.64 -29.21 4.56
C ALA A 348 -9.42 -28.93 3.26
N PHE A 349 -10.58 -29.58 3.16
CA PHE A 349 -11.58 -29.39 2.11
C PHE A 349 -12.96 -29.01 2.70
N PRO A 350 -13.18 -27.75 3.13
CA PRO A 350 -14.46 -27.32 3.71
C PRO A 350 -15.58 -27.05 2.67
N TYR A 351 -15.26 -27.01 1.38
CA TYR A 351 -16.25 -26.83 0.31
C TYR A 351 -17.11 -28.09 0.15
N THR A 352 -18.44 -27.97 0.28
CA THR A 352 -19.34 -29.10 0.03
C THR A 352 -19.77 -29.13 -1.43
N SER A 353 -19.11 -30.03 -2.18
CA SER A 353 -19.56 -30.41 -3.52
C SER A 353 -20.83 -31.26 -3.45
N THR A 354 -21.78 -31.00 -4.34
CA THR A 354 -22.98 -31.84 -4.51
C THR A 354 -22.69 -33.08 -5.34
N VAL A 355 -21.79 -32.98 -6.32
CA VAL A 355 -21.34 -34.07 -7.18
C VAL A 355 -20.37 -35.00 -6.45
N TYR A 356 -19.51 -34.45 -5.59
CA TYR A 356 -18.54 -35.21 -4.80
C TYR A 356 -18.63 -34.91 -3.29
N PRO A 357 -19.72 -35.32 -2.60
CA PRO A 357 -19.90 -35.03 -1.16
C PRO A 357 -18.78 -35.56 -0.27
N GLN A 358 -18.11 -36.64 -0.71
CA GLN A 358 -17.00 -37.25 0.02
C GLN A 358 -15.81 -36.30 0.23
N LEU A 359 -15.65 -35.28 -0.62
CA LEU A 359 -14.59 -34.28 -0.49
C LEU A 359 -14.67 -33.58 0.87
N SER A 360 -15.81 -32.96 1.20
CA SER A 360 -15.98 -32.36 2.53
C SER A 360 -16.22 -33.36 3.65
N GLN A 361 -16.85 -34.51 3.37
CA GLN A 361 -17.13 -35.51 4.43
C GLN A 361 -15.84 -36.13 5.00
N LYS A 362 -14.78 -36.22 4.19
CA LYS A 362 -13.49 -36.80 4.60
C LYS A 362 -12.38 -35.76 4.75
N GLY A 363 -12.39 -34.72 3.91
CA GLY A 363 -11.34 -33.71 3.86
C GLY A 363 -11.57 -32.49 4.75
N ALA A 364 -12.77 -32.25 5.28
CA ALA A 364 -12.99 -31.16 6.24
C ALA A 364 -12.51 -31.57 7.65
N TYR A 365 -12.01 -30.62 8.44
CA TYR A 365 -11.65 -30.87 9.84
C TYR A 365 -12.80 -31.42 10.71
N SER A 366 -14.04 -31.06 10.38
CA SER A 366 -15.24 -31.45 11.12
C SER A 366 -16.49 -31.37 10.25
N PRO A 367 -17.53 -32.20 10.46
CA PRO A 367 -18.79 -32.12 9.73
C PRO A 367 -19.52 -30.77 9.84
N ARG A 368 -19.15 -29.90 10.79
CA ARG A 368 -19.74 -28.56 10.98
C ARG A 368 -19.06 -27.46 10.15
N HIS A 369 -17.94 -27.75 9.50
CA HIS A 369 -17.09 -26.76 8.82
C HIS A 369 -17.39 -26.70 7.31
N VAL A 370 -18.56 -26.17 6.94
CA VAL A 370 -19.08 -26.10 5.55
C VAL A 370 -19.55 -24.70 5.17
N LEU A 371 -19.30 -24.27 3.92
CA LEU A 371 -19.43 -22.87 3.48
C LEU A 371 -20.28 -22.68 2.21
N ARG A 372 -20.94 -21.50 2.05
CA ARG A 372 -21.71 -21.05 0.86
C ARG A 372 -21.74 -19.50 0.70
N GLY A 373 -21.29 -18.97 -0.45
CA GLY A 373 -21.77 -17.70 -1.07
C GLY A 373 -21.03 -16.36 -0.82
N VAL A 374 -21.08 -15.48 -1.85
CA VAL A 374 -20.86 -14.00 -2.04
C VAL A 374 -20.12 -13.79 -3.38
N ARG A 375 -19.93 -12.55 -3.90
CA ARG A 375 -19.04 -12.29 -5.05
C ARG A 375 -17.63 -12.66 -4.66
N VAL A 376 -17.26 -13.81 -5.13
CA VAL A 376 -16.15 -14.60 -4.64
C VAL A 376 -15.48 -15.06 -5.90
N VAL A 377 -14.20 -14.72 -6.02
CA VAL A 377 -13.33 -15.42 -6.95
C VAL A 377 -12.85 -16.62 -6.16
N PRO A 378 -13.43 -17.81 -6.38
CA PRO A 378 -12.97 -18.98 -5.67
C PRO A 378 -11.61 -19.39 -6.21
N GLU A 379 -10.77 -19.89 -5.31
CA GLU A 379 -9.60 -20.66 -5.67
C GLU A 379 -9.81 -22.13 -5.34
N PHE A 380 -9.58 -22.94 -6.35
CA PHE A 380 -9.42 -24.38 -6.24
C PHE A 380 -8.05 -24.71 -6.84
N ASP A 381 -7.03 -24.61 -6.00
CA ASP A 381 -5.64 -24.77 -6.42
C ASP A 381 -5.37 -26.21 -6.86
N THR A 382 -4.77 -26.32 -8.05
CA THR A 382 -4.33 -27.58 -8.66
C THR A 382 -3.16 -27.31 -9.62
N PRO A 383 -2.26 -28.28 -9.86
CA PRO A 383 -2.30 -29.65 -9.37
C PRO A 383 -1.67 -29.85 -7.99
N GLY A 384 -0.89 -28.87 -7.49
CA GLY A 384 -0.33 -28.86 -6.12
C GLY A 384 -1.40 -28.54 -5.07
N HIS A 385 -1.00 -28.51 -3.79
CA HIS A 385 -1.90 -28.17 -2.68
C HIS A 385 -3.18 -29.03 -2.61
N THR A 386 -3.09 -30.29 -3.03
CA THR A 386 -4.25 -31.20 -3.16
C THR A 386 -4.25 -32.37 -2.16
N GLY A 387 -3.52 -32.28 -1.05
CA GLY A 387 -3.48 -33.32 -0.01
C GLY A 387 -4.87 -33.74 0.49
N SER A 388 -5.74 -32.78 0.83
CA SER A 388 -7.11 -33.05 1.31
C SER A 388 -8.02 -33.66 0.24
N TRP A 389 -7.80 -33.30 -1.03
CA TRP A 389 -8.49 -33.87 -2.19
C TRP A 389 -8.11 -35.33 -2.36
N SER A 390 -6.80 -35.60 -2.32
CA SER A 390 -6.19 -36.91 -2.51
C SER A 390 -6.55 -37.90 -1.42
N TYR A 391 -6.72 -37.41 -0.19
CA TYR A 391 -7.27 -38.20 0.90
C TYR A 391 -8.73 -38.62 0.66
N SER A 392 -9.50 -37.76 0.00
CA SER A 392 -10.95 -37.93 -0.18
C SER A 392 -11.31 -38.71 -1.45
N ILE A 393 -10.51 -38.58 -2.50
CA ILE A 393 -10.71 -39.20 -3.83
C ILE A 393 -9.64 -40.26 -4.07
N PRO A 394 -9.99 -41.56 -4.09
CA PRO A 394 -9.04 -42.63 -4.31
C PRO A 394 -8.28 -42.49 -5.64
N ASN A 395 -6.97 -42.72 -5.60
CA ASN A 395 -6.08 -42.69 -6.77
C ASN A 395 -5.96 -41.33 -7.48
N LEU A 396 -6.36 -40.22 -6.84
CA LEU A 396 -6.19 -38.89 -7.41
C LEU A 396 -4.71 -38.47 -7.51
N ALA A 397 -3.91 -38.81 -6.50
CA ALA A 397 -2.52 -38.43 -6.37
C ALA A 397 -1.55 -39.57 -6.73
N SER A 398 -0.34 -39.22 -7.19
CA SER A 398 0.74 -40.19 -7.38
C SER A 398 1.51 -40.39 -6.08
N LYS A 399 2.09 -41.58 -5.87
CA LYS A 399 3.01 -41.80 -4.73
C LYS A 399 4.32 -41.01 -4.94
N CYS A 400 4.88 -40.50 -3.86
CA CYS A 400 6.12 -39.74 -3.87
C CYS A 400 7.30 -40.57 -3.36
N TYR A 401 8.42 -40.46 -4.07
CA TYR A 401 9.63 -41.20 -3.79
C TYR A 401 10.83 -40.25 -3.78
N ASN A 402 11.76 -40.47 -2.86
CA ASN A 402 13.06 -39.79 -2.90
C ASN A 402 13.99 -40.42 -3.94
N SER A 403 15.16 -39.81 -4.12
CA SER A 403 16.18 -40.28 -5.08
C SER A 403 16.66 -41.71 -4.83
N ASN A 404 16.45 -42.26 -3.62
CA ASN A 404 16.82 -43.62 -3.26
C ASN A 404 15.68 -44.63 -3.47
N GLY A 405 14.53 -44.18 -3.98
CA GLY A 405 13.35 -45.01 -4.22
C GLY A 405 12.54 -45.35 -2.97
N ALA A 406 12.81 -44.70 -1.84
CA ALA A 406 11.98 -44.81 -0.64
C ALA A 406 10.85 -43.77 -0.69
N ILE A 407 9.71 -44.07 -0.06
CA ILE A 407 8.59 -43.13 0.05
C ILE A 407 9.10 -41.86 0.75
N SER A 408 8.97 -40.69 0.12
CA SER A 408 9.44 -39.42 0.67
C SER A 408 8.40 -38.81 1.61
N GLU A 409 7.15 -38.73 1.16
CA GLU A 409 6.08 -37.99 1.82
C GLU A 409 4.68 -38.40 1.36
N MET A 410 3.67 -37.80 1.99
CA MET A 410 2.29 -37.87 1.51
C MET A 410 2.13 -37.03 0.25
N SER A 411 1.39 -37.55 -0.72
CA SER A 411 1.21 -36.86 -1.98
C SER A 411 0.39 -35.60 -1.84
N ASN A 412 0.93 -34.49 -2.36
CA ASN A 412 0.26 -33.20 -2.42
C ASN A 412 -0.02 -32.74 -3.86
N ILE A 413 0.18 -33.62 -4.85
CA ILE A 413 0.02 -33.31 -6.27
C ILE A 413 -0.83 -34.36 -6.99
N ILE A 414 -1.75 -33.90 -7.85
CA ILE A 414 -2.57 -34.76 -8.71
C ILE A 414 -1.68 -35.57 -9.66
N ASP A 415 -1.97 -36.86 -9.85
CA ASP A 415 -1.34 -37.65 -10.92
C ASP A 415 -1.94 -37.27 -12.28
N ALA A 416 -1.23 -36.42 -13.02
CA ALA A 416 -1.64 -35.94 -14.34
C ALA A 416 -1.59 -37.02 -15.44
N THR A 417 -1.09 -38.23 -15.16
CA THR A 417 -1.05 -39.33 -16.14
C THR A 417 -2.28 -40.24 -16.09
N ILE A 418 -3.18 -40.05 -15.12
CA ILE A 418 -4.37 -40.88 -14.94
C ILE A 418 -5.58 -40.24 -15.64
N PRO A 419 -6.17 -40.87 -16.68
CA PRO A 419 -7.29 -40.29 -17.42
C PRO A 419 -8.52 -39.99 -16.57
N ALA A 420 -8.85 -40.87 -15.60
CA ALA A 420 -10.01 -40.70 -14.72
C ALA A 420 -9.95 -39.44 -13.85
N ASN A 421 -8.75 -38.91 -13.58
CA ASN A 421 -8.59 -37.65 -12.84
C ASN A 421 -9.16 -36.47 -13.64
N TYR A 422 -9.12 -36.51 -14.97
CA TYR A 422 -9.71 -35.46 -15.81
C TYR A 422 -11.23 -35.55 -15.89
N ASP A 423 -11.81 -36.75 -15.76
CA ASP A 423 -13.27 -36.90 -15.61
C ASP A 423 -13.73 -36.32 -14.26
N PHE A 424 -12.96 -36.58 -13.20
CA PHE A 424 -13.17 -35.97 -11.89
C PHE A 424 -13.14 -34.44 -11.97
N LEU A 425 -12.04 -33.86 -12.49
CA LEU A 425 -11.87 -32.41 -12.64
C LEU A 425 -12.97 -31.80 -13.53
N SER A 426 -13.35 -32.49 -14.61
CA SER A 426 -14.44 -32.04 -15.49
C SER A 426 -15.76 -31.89 -14.76
N ASN A 427 -16.16 -32.91 -14.01
CA ASN A 427 -17.41 -32.87 -13.25
C ASN A 427 -17.34 -31.85 -12.11
N PHE A 428 -16.21 -31.78 -11.40
CA PHE A 428 -16.01 -30.86 -10.29
C PHE A 428 -16.07 -29.39 -10.74
N PHE A 429 -15.27 -29.01 -11.74
CA PHE A 429 -15.23 -27.63 -12.21
C PHE A 429 -16.52 -27.23 -12.95
N THR A 430 -17.25 -28.16 -13.55
CA THR A 430 -18.60 -27.88 -14.08
C THR A 430 -19.54 -27.43 -12.95
N GLU A 431 -19.52 -28.10 -11.80
CA GLU A 431 -20.28 -27.67 -10.62
C GLU A 431 -19.78 -26.33 -10.07
N ALA A 432 -18.47 -26.18 -9.86
CA ALA A 432 -17.89 -24.98 -9.29
C ALA A 432 -18.21 -23.73 -10.15
N LEU A 433 -18.05 -23.82 -11.47
CA LEU A 433 -18.37 -22.74 -12.41
C LEU A 433 -19.89 -22.47 -12.49
N ALA A 434 -20.73 -23.46 -12.21
CA ALA A 434 -22.17 -23.27 -12.10
C ALA A 434 -22.56 -22.58 -10.79
N LEU A 435 -21.85 -22.83 -9.69
CA LEU A 435 -22.10 -22.21 -8.39
C LEU A 435 -21.58 -20.77 -8.32
N PHE A 436 -20.31 -20.56 -8.67
CA PHE A 436 -19.65 -19.26 -8.60
C PHE A 436 -19.88 -18.46 -9.88
N LYS A 437 -20.69 -17.40 -9.76
CA LYS A 437 -21.18 -16.60 -10.90
C LYS A 437 -20.20 -15.53 -11.38
N ASP A 438 -19.06 -15.35 -10.71
CA ASP A 438 -18.03 -14.44 -11.19
C ASP A 438 -17.40 -15.01 -12.48
N ASN A 439 -17.11 -14.15 -13.45
CA ASN A 439 -16.50 -14.54 -14.72
C ASN A 439 -15.05 -15.00 -14.56
N TYR A 440 -14.45 -14.71 -13.39
CA TYR A 440 -13.09 -15.05 -13.02
C TYR A 440 -13.10 -16.22 -12.04
N MET A 441 -12.08 -17.08 -12.14
CA MET A 441 -11.81 -18.16 -11.19
C MET A 441 -10.30 -18.32 -11.07
N HIS A 442 -9.81 -18.53 -9.85
CA HIS A 442 -8.41 -18.81 -9.58
C HIS A 442 -8.20 -20.32 -9.63
N PHE A 443 -7.20 -20.76 -10.40
CA PHE A 443 -6.86 -22.17 -10.57
C PHE A 443 -5.57 -22.56 -9.85
N GLY A 444 -4.97 -21.61 -9.12
CA GLY A 444 -3.74 -21.78 -8.36
C GLY A 444 -2.54 -22.05 -9.25
N GLY A 445 -1.83 -23.13 -8.96
CA GLY A 445 -0.69 -23.61 -9.74
C GLY A 445 0.68 -23.25 -9.17
N ASP A 446 0.75 -22.83 -7.91
CA ASP A 446 1.97 -22.46 -7.21
C ASP A 446 2.73 -23.67 -6.64
N GLU A 447 4.02 -23.44 -6.35
CA GLU A 447 4.91 -24.32 -5.56
C GLU A 447 5.06 -25.80 -5.99
N VAL A 448 4.60 -26.20 -7.18
CA VAL A 448 4.61 -27.61 -7.64
C VAL A 448 5.99 -28.21 -7.91
N ALA A 449 7.06 -27.41 -8.00
CA ALA A 449 8.36 -27.88 -8.50
C ALA A 449 8.95 -29.03 -7.67
N TYR A 450 8.79 -28.96 -6.35
CA TYR A 450 9.27 -30.00 -5.44
C TYR A 450 8.44 -31.29 -5.59
N ASP A 451 7.10 -31.19 -5.58
CA ASP A 451 6.20 -32.33 -5.77
C ASP A 451 6.36 -33.00 -7.15
N MET A 452 6.59 -32.22 -8.20
CA MET A 452 6.90 -32.76 -9.53
C MET A 452 8.15 -33.64 -9.52
N ARG A 453 9.15 -33.28 -8.72
CA ARG A 453 10.38 -34.06 -8.59
C ARG A 453 10.12 -35.37 -7.83
N GLU A 454 9.50 -35.27 -6.66
CA GLU A 454 9.34 -36.44 -5.77
C GLU A 454 8.22 -37.38 -6.24
N CYS A 455 7.12 -36.82 -6.75
CA CYS A 455 5.90 -37.57 -7.04
C CYS A 455 5.72 -37.93 -8.53
N TRP A 456 6.34 -37.19 -9.47
CA TRP A 456 6.30 -37.54 -10.90
C TRP A 456 7.64 -38.07 -11.41
N TYR A 457 8.73 -37.32 -11.21
CA TYR A 457 10.03 -37.69 -11.77
C TYR A 457 10.64 -38.94 -11.11
N ASN A 458 10.68 -38.99 -9.78
CA ASN A 458 11.21 -40.15 -9.05
C ASN A 458 10.27 -41.37 -9.11
N ASN A 459 9.00 -41.17 -9.48
CA ASN A 459 8.01 -42.25 -9.58
C ASN A 459 8.12 -43.00 -10.93
N GLN A 460 8.53 -44.27 -10.86
CA GLN A 460 8.73 -45.11 -12.05
C GLN A 460 7.43 -45.38 -12.82
N ASP A 461 6.30 -45.51 -12.12
CA ASP A 461 5.01 -45.77 -12.76
C ASP A 461 4.52 -44.54 -13.53
N VAL A 462 4.71 -43.33 -12.97
CA VAL A 462 4.39 -42.07 -13.65
C VAL A 462 5.26 -41.90 -14.90
N ARG A 463 6.58 -42.11 -14.79
CA ARG A 463 7.49 -42.03 -15.96
C ARG A 463 7.13 -43.04 -17.04
N LYS A 464 6.74 -44.26 -16.66
CA LYS A 464 6.28 -45.26 -17.63
C LYS A 464 5.04 -44.76 -18.37
N ARG A 465 4.03 -44.27 -17.63
CA ARG A 465 2.81 -43.70 -18.25
C ARG A 465 3.11 -42.48 -19.12
N MET A 466 4.02 -41.60 -18.72
CA MET A 466 4.46 -40.48 -19.55
C MET A 466 5.09 -40.94 -20.88
N SER A 467 5.91 -41.99 -20.85
CA SER A 467 6.48 -42.58 -22.06
C SER A 467 5.38 -43.17 -22.96
N ASP A 468 4.41 -43.88 -22.38
CA ASP A 468 3.27 -44.46 -23.11
C ASP A 468 2.38 -43.36 -23.74
N MET A 469 2.32 -42.18 -23.13
CA MET A 469 1.64 -40.99 -23.64
C MET A 469 2.45 -40.21 -24.70
N GLY A 470 3.71 -40.61 -24.96
CA GLY A 470 4.60 -39.90 -25.88
C GLY A 470 5.15 -38.57 -25.35
N LEU A 471 5.10 -38.34 -24.02
CA LEU A 471 5.62 -37.11 -23.38
C LEU A 471 7.11 -37.21 -23.00
N GLY A 472 7.71 -38.40 -23.12
CA GLY A 472 9.10 -38.64 -22.72
C GLY A 472 9.27 -38.63 -21.19
N SER A 473 10.41 -38.13 -20.71
CA SER A 473 10.76 -38.11 -19.28
C SER A 473 10.77 -36.72 -18.63
N ASP A 474 10.47 -35.67 -19.40
CA ASP A 474 10.43 -34.29 -18.90
C ASP A 474 9.07 -34.02 -18.22
N THR A 475 9.09 -33.86 -16.91
CA THR A 475 7.87 -33.59 -16.12
C THR A 475 7.24 -32.24 -16.43
N SER A 476 7.98 -31.30 -17.03
CA SER A 476 7.44 -30.03 -17.54
C SER A 476 6.46 -30.27 -18.69
N ALA A 477 6.73 -31.27 -19.54
CA ALA A 477 5.80 -31.68 -20.59
C ALA A 477 4.50 -32.27 -20.01
N LEU A 478 4.59 -32.98 -18.88
CA LEU A 478 3.41 -33.47 -18.16
C LEU A 478 2.62 -32.32 -17.50
N LEU A 479 3.29 -31.34 -16.90
CA LEU A 479 2.64 -30.14 -16.37
C LEU A 479 1.90 -29.37 -17.48
N ASN A 480 2.53 -29.19 -18.65
CA ASN A 480 1.90 -28.57 -19.81
C ASN A 480 0.69 -29.36 -20.31
N TYR A 481 0.78 -30.69 -20.31
CA TYR A 481 -0.34 -31.57 -20.64
C TYR A 481 -1.50 -31.40 -19.65
N TYR A 482 -1.20 -31.32 -18.34
CA TYR A 482 -2.19 -31.08 -17.29
C TYR A 482 -2.97 -29.78 -17.52
N TRP A 483 -2.27 -28.66 -17.66
CA TRP A 483 -2.90 -27.36 -17.84
C TRP A 483 -3.67 -27.25 -19.15
N LYS A 484 -3.15 -27.81 -20.24
CA LYS A 484 -3.87 -27.86 -21.51
C LYS A 484 -5.20 -28.60 -21.38
N LYS A 485 -5.22 -29.72 -20.65
CA LYS A 485 -6.45 -30.49 -20.38
C LYS A 485 -7.40 -29.73 -19.46
N LEU A 486 -6.89 -29.17 -18.36
CA LEU A 486 -7.70 -28.40 -17.41
C LEU A 486 -8.35 -27.21 -18.10
N PHE A 487 -7.60 -26.38 -18.82
CA PHE A 487 -8.17 -25.23 -19.52
C PHE A 487 -9.19 -25.63 -20.58
N GLY A 488 -8.96 -26.74 -21.31
CA GLY A 488 -9.95 -27.29 -22.22
C GLY A 488 -11.24 -27.73 -21.52
N ILE A 489 -11.14 -28.29 -20.31
CA ILE A 489 -12.29 -28.60 -19.44
C ILE A 489 -13.04 -27.33 -19.06
N ILE A 490 -12.33 -26.30 -18.60
CA ILE A 490 -12.94 -25.02 -18.19
C ILE A 490 -13.65 -24.34 -19.35
N ASP A 491 -13.02 -24.27 -20.52
CA ASP A 491 -13.60 -23.64 -21.71
C ASP A 491 -14.82 -24.40 -22.22
N LYS A 492 -14.84 -25.73 -22.10
CA LYS A 492 -16.00 -26.56 -22.41
C LYS A 492 -17.14 -26.36 -21.42
N ALA A 493 -16.83 -26.24 -20.12
CA ALA A 493 -17.82 -26.07 -19.06
C ALA A 493 -18.45 -24.67 -19.08
N ARG A 494 -17.62 -23.62 -19.27
CA ARG A 494 -18.07 -22.23 -19.36
C ARG A 494 -17.10 -21.40 -20.21
N ALA A 495 -17.39 -21.34 -21.51
CA ALA A 495 -16.61 -20.56 -22.46
C ALA A 495 -16.46 -19.10 -22.02
N GLY A 496 -15.26 -18.53 -22.20
CA GLY A 496 -14.97 -17.15 -21.85
C GLY A 496 -14.60 -16.92 -20.37
N THR A 497 -14.58 -17.97 -19.53
CA THR A 497 -14.07 -17.89 -18.15
C THR A 497 -12.65 -17.34 -18.14
N LYS A 498 -12.44 -16.29 -17.35
CA LYS A 498 -11.13 -15.66 -17.14
C LYS A 498 -10.36 -16.43 -16.09
N LYS A 499 -9.16 -16.88 -16.47
CA LYS A 499 -8.37 -17.84 -15.70
C LYS A 499 -7.28 -17.09 -14.98
N VAL A 500 -7.36 -17.01 -13.65
CA VAL A 500 -6.29 -16.46 -12.82
C VAL A 500 -5.41 -17.61 -12.36
N VAL A 501 -4.10 -17.43 -12.45
CA VAL A 501 -3.09 -18.41 -12.03
C VAL A 501 -1.98 -17.72 -11.26
N TRP A 502 -1.40 -18.42 -10.29
CA TRP A 502 -0.16 -17.94 -9.67
C TRP A 502 0.98 -17.91 -10.69
N GLN A 503 1.98 -17.07 -10.43
CA GLN A 503 3.04 -16.78 -11.39
C GLN A 503 3.81 -18.01 -11.87
N GLU A 504 3.95 -19.07 -11.04
CA GLU A 504 4.69 -20.28 -11.40
C GLU A 504 4.20 -20.93 -12.68
N VAL A 505 2.89 -20.89 -12.95
CA VAL A 505 2.33 -21.42 -14.20
C VAL A 505 3.01 -20.76 -15.40
N LEU A 506 3.23 -19.45 -15.34
CA LEU A 506 3.90 -18.70 -16.41
C LEU A 506 5.42 -18.86 -16.37
N ASP A 507 6.04 -18.82 -15.18
CA ASP A 507 7.48 -19.00 -14.99
C ASP A 507 7.97 -20.36 -15.50
N MET A 508 7.12 -21.38 -15.39
CA MET A 508 7.37 -22.73 -15.88
C MET A 508 6.98 -22.94 -17.36
N ASN A 509 6.74 -21.85 -18.10
CA ASN A 509 6.42 -21.83 -19.53
C ASN A 509 5.16 -22.62 -19.92
N VAL A 510 4.16 -22.69 -19.03
CA VAL A 510 2.84 -23.23 -19.41
C VAL A 510 2.18 -22.26 -20.39
N PRO A 511 1.71 -22.71 -21.56
CA PRO A 511 1.06 -21.85 -22.55
C PRO A 511 -0.37 -21.50 -22.13
N ALA A 512 -0.49 -20.61 -21.14
CA ALA A 512 -1.75 -20.15 -20.57
C ALA A 512 -2.25 -18.89 -21.29
N THR A 513 -2.59 -18.98 -22.58
CA THR A 513 -3.08 -17.83 -23.35
C THR A 513 -4.32 -17.21 -22.69
N ASP A 514 -4.39 -15.87 -22.69
CA ASP A 514 -5.46 -15.08 -22.07
C ASP A 514 -5.65 -15.28 -20.56
N SER A 515 -4.72 -15.95 -19.88
CA SER A 515 -4.69 -16.02 -18.42
C SER A 515 -4.29 -14.68 -17.80
N ILE A 516 -4.58 -14.56 -16.51
CA ILE A 516 -4.22 -13.43 -15.67
C ILE A 516 -3.15 -13.92 -14.71
N ALA A 517 -2.00 -13.28 -14.74
CA ALA A 517 -0.89 -13.56 -13.83
C ALA A 517 -1.20 -12.96 -12.45
N HIS A 518 -1.13 -13.77 -11.40
CA HIS A 518 -1.12 -13.30 -10.04
C HIS A 518 0.32 -13.37 -9.51
N VAL A 519 0.97 -12.21 -9.46
CA VAL A 519 2.39 -12.06 -9.05
C VAL A 519 2.47 -11.96 -7.54
N TRP A 520 3.16 -12.92 -6.93
CA TRP A 520 3.20 -13.09 -5.47
C TRP A 520 4.60 -13.30 -4.89
N LYS A 521 5.57 -13.68 -5.73
CA LYS A 521 6.96 -13.93 -5.35
C LYS A 521 7.83 -12.72 -5.67
N GLY A 522 9.10 -12.85 -5.29
CA GLY A 522 10.16 -11.86 -5.41
C GLY A 522 10.73 -11.57 -4.03
N ASP A 523 12.05 -11.72 -3.87
CA ASP A 523 12.73 -11.47 -2.60
C ASP A 523 12.91 -9.97 -2.36
N THR A 524 12.95 -9.17 -3.43
CA THR A 524 13.07 -7.71 -3.36
C THR A 524 11.98 -7.02 -4.20
N LEU A 525 11.68 -5.75 -3.88
CA LEU A 525 10.71 -4.97 -4.66
C LEU A 525 11.11 -4.85 -6.13
N ASP A 526 12.42 -4.79 -6.42
CA ASP A 526 12.92 -4.71 -7.80
C ASP A 526 12.64 -5.99 -8.58
N GLU A 527 12.80 -7.16 -7.96
CA GLU A 527 12.44 -8.45 -8.57
C GLU A 527 10.93 -8.54 -8.84
N VAL A 528 10.11 -8.12 -7.87
CA VAL A 528 8.64 -8.07 -8.04
C VAL A 528 8.28 -7.18 -9.23
N MET A 529 8.91 -6.00 -9.36
CA MET A 529 8.64 -5.07 -10.46
C MET A 529 9.17 -5.57 -11.81
N GLN A 530 10.28 -6.32 -11.82
CA GLN A 530 10.76 -7.00 -13.03
C GLN A 530 9.77 -8.08 -13.48
N GLU A 531 9.22 -8.85 -12.54
CA GLU A 531 8.21 -9.87 -12.83
C GLU A 531 6.93 -9.24 -13.38
N MET A 532 6.44 -8.16 -12.75
CA MET A 532 5.31 -7.38 -13.26
C MET A 532 5.56 -6.86 -14.70
N ALA A 533 6.77 -6.39 -15.02
CA ALA A 533 7.13 -5.97 -16.37
C ALA A 533 7.13 -7.15 -17.36
N SER A 534 7.59 -8.32 -16.92
CA SER A 534 7.69 -9.55 -17.71
C SER A 534 6.31 -10.09 -18.08
N VAL A 535 5.46 -10.38 -17.08
CA VAL A 535 4.14 -10.97 -17.32
C VAL A 535 3.23 -10.05 -18.13
N THR A 536 3.32 -8.73 -17.91
CA THR A 536 2.49 -7.75 -18.63
C THR A 536 2.87 -7.59 -20.10
N MET A 537 3.93 -8.24 -20.59
CA MET A 537 4.21 -8.32 -22.03
C MET A 537 3.06 -9.01 -22.78
N ASN A 538 2.50 -10.08 -22.20
CA ASN A 538 1.51 -10.94 -22.87
C ASN A 538 0.25 -11.20 -22.04
N HIS A 539 0.27 -10.93 -20.73
CA HIS A 539 -0.83 -11.24 -19.82
C HIS A 539 -1.35 -9.98 -19.12
N LYS A 540 -2.56 -10.09 -18.58
CA LYS A 540 -3.02 -9.16 -17.54
C LYS A 540 -2.41 -9.58 -16.21
N ALA A 541 -2.26 -8.64 -15.28
CA ALA A 541 -1.58 -8.90 -14.01
C ALA A 541 -2.34 -8.37 -12.80
N ILE A 542 -2.26 -9.12 -11.70
CA ILE A 542 -2.70 -8.79 -10.35
C ILE A 542 -1.47 -8.94 -9.44
N LEU A 543 -1.23 -7.97 -8.55
CA LEU A 543 -0.09 -8.00 -7.63
C LEU A 543 -0.53 -8.29 -6.19
N SER A 544 0.18 -9.19 -5.51
CA SER A 544 0.07 -9.39 -4.06
C SER A 544 1.42 -9.51 -3.34
N SER A 545 2.56 -9.65 -4.04
CA SER A 545 3.87 -9.92 -3.40
C SER A 545 4.27 -8.96 -2.27
N CYS A 546 3.86 -7.69 -2.39
CA CYS A 546 4.15 -6.66 -1.39
C CYS A 546 3.06 -6.47 -0.33
N TRP A 547 2.04 -7.33 -0.34
CA TRP A 547 0.85 -7.26 0.52
C TRP A 547 0.52 -8.63 1.13
N TYR A 548 1.54 -9.38 1.56
CA TYR A 548 1.38 -10.57 2.37
C TYR A 548 1.22 -10.19 3.84
N LEU A 549 -0.04 -10.01 4.25
CA LEU A 549 -0.40 -9.55 5.59
C LEU A 549 -0.32 -10.69 6.63
N ASN A 550 -0.17 -11.94 6.22
CA ASN A 550 0.13 -13.05 7.15
C ASN A 550 1.50 -12.89 7.83
N TYR A 551 2.48 -12.28 7.15
CA TYR A 551 3.78 -11.92 7.75
C TYR A 551 3.65 -10.70 8.67
N ILE A 552 3.42 -10.96 9.96
CA ILE A 552 3.33 -9.93 10.99
C ILE A 552 4.71 -9.50 11.49
N LYS A 553 4.83 -8.23 11.85
CA LYS A 553 6.08 -7.57 12.23
C LYS A 553 5.82 -6.62 13.38
N TYR A 554 6.84 -6.35 14.18
CA TYR A 554 6.73 -5.29 15.18
C TYR A 554 6.76 -3.91 14.52
N GLY A 555 5.82 -3.06 14.91
CA GLY A 555 5.70 -1.69 14.42
C GLY A 555 4.63 -1.51 13.34
N ALA A 556 4.52 -0.29 12.83
CA ALA A 556 3.53 0.10 11.84
C ALA A 556 3.92 -0.34 10.42
N ASP A 557 3.85 -1.65 10.19
CA ASP A 557 4.23 -2.31 8.94
C ASP A 557 3.46 -1.80 7.71
N TRP A 558 2.25 -1.26 7.89
CA TRP A 558 1.49 -0.66 6.79
C TRP A 558 2.22 0.51 6.11
N GLY A 559 3.11 1.22 6.81
CA GLY A 559 3.74 2.45 6.30
C GLY A 559 5.24 2.62 6.58
N TYR A 560 5.78 1.99 7.64
CA TYR A 560 7.05 2.42 8.25
C TYR A 560 8.11 1.33 8.43
N VAL A 561 7.77 0.05 8.25
CA VAL A 561 8.72 -1.06 8.32
C VAL A 561 9.29 -1.32 6.93
N ASN A 562 10.53 -0.87 6.67
CA ASN A 562 11.18 -0.99 5.36
C ASN A 562 12.35 -1.97 5.41
N GLU A 563 12.06 -3.26 5.24
CA GLU A 563 13.06 -4.29 5.07
C GLU A 563 13.33 -4.59 3.60
N GLN A 564 14.53 -5.07 3.29
CA GLN A 564 14.89 -5.41 1.92
C GLN A 564 14.16 -6.67 1.43
N ASN A 565 14.02 -7.67 2.31
CA ASN A 565 13.31 -8.91 2.02
C ASN A 565 11.80 -8.62 1.95
N MET A 566 11.14 -8.95 0.83
CA MET A 566 9.72 -8.70 0.64
C MET A 566 8.81 -9.33 1.70
N ARG A 567 9.16 -10.52 2.22
CA ARG A 567 8.40 -11.18 3.31
C ARG A 567 8.43 -10.34 4.58
N ASP A 568 9.58 -9.74 4.87
CA ASP A 568 9.79 -8.86 6.02
C ASP A 568 9.49 -7.39 5.72
N ARG A 569 9.30 -7.02 4.45
CA ARG A 569 9.01 -5.65 4.03
C ARG A 569 7.57 -5.28 4.36
N GLY A 570 7.40 -4.30 5.23
CA GLY A 570 6.12 -3.59 5.37
C GLY A 570 5.94 -2.60 4.21
N MET A 571 5.61 -1.36 4.54
CA MET A 571 5.32 -0.28 3.60
C MET A 571 4.23 -0.64 2.57
N TYR A 572 3.17 -1.33 3.02
CA TYR A 572 2.03 -1.70 2.16
C TYR A 572 1.46 -0.50 1.42
N TYR A 573 1.36 0.65 2.09
CA TYR A 573 0.86 1.89 1.53
C TYR A 573 1.71 2.42 0.36
N GLN A 574 3.01 2.09 0.29
CA GLN A 574 3.93 2.61 -0.73
C GLN A 574 4.10 1.69 -1.94
N CYS A 575 3.63 0.45 -1.87
CA CYS A 575 3.73 -0.46 -3.01
C CYS A 575 2.81 -0.01 -4.15
N ASP A 576 3.33 0.21 -5.36
CA ASP A 576 2.52 0.60 -6.51
C ASP A 576 2.65 -0.44 -7.64
N PRO A 577 1.55 -1.14 -8.03
CA PRO A 577 1.57 -2.16 -9.06
C PRO A 577 2.06 -1.70 -10.46
N GLN A 578 2.07 -0.39 -10.74
CA GLN A 578 2.52 0.17 -12.02
C GLN A 578 3.90 0.84 -11.95
N ASN A 579 4.63 0.69 -10.84
CA ASN A 579 5.95 1.29 -10.63
C ASN A 579 7.12 0.47 -11.22
N PHE A 580 6.84 -0.31 -12.27
CA PHE A 580 7.87 -0.96 -13.08
C PHE A 580 8.19 -0.15 -14.33
N THR A 581 9.37 -0.41 -14.90
CA THR A 581 9.78 0.15 -16.20
C THR A 581 9.07 -0.61 -17.32
N GLY A 582 8.17 0.04 -18.04
CA GLY A 582 7.39 -0.56 -19.12
C GLY A 582 6.56 0.46 -19.89
N THR A 583 6.01 0.04 -21.03
CA THR A 583 5.11 0.86 -21.86
C THR A 583 3.78 1.12 -21.17
N GLN A 584 3.04 2.15 -21.61
CA GLN A 584 1.69 2.40 -21.08
C GLN A 584 0.76 1.19 -21.31
N ALA A 585 0.86 0.51 -22.46
CA ALA A 585 0.09 -0.69 -22.74
C ALA A 585 0.37 -1.85 -21.75
N GLN A 586 1.61 -1.99 -21.28
CA GLN A 586 1.93 -2.93 -20.20
C GLN A 586 1.30 -2.48 -18.88
N LYS A 587 1.38 -1.19 -18.55
CA LYS A 587 0.76 -0.65 -17.32
C LYS A 587 -0.77 -0.78 -17.32
N ASP A 588 -1.41 -0.66 -18.48
CA ASP A 588 -2.87 -0.80 -18.66
C ASP A 588 -3.34 -2.27 -18.52
N ARG A 589 -2.42 -3.24 -18.61
CA ARG A 589 -2.70 -4.67 -18.34
C ARG A 589 -2.70 -5.00 -16.85
N VAL A 590 -2.26 -4.08 -15.99
CA VAL A 590 -2.34 -4.24 -14.54
C VAL A 590 -3.77 -3.99 -14.08
N LEU A 591 -4.44 -5.04 -13.62
CA LEU A 591 -5.82 -4.98 -13.16
C LEU A 591 -5.97 -4.43 -11.74
N GLY A 592 -4.89 -4.44 -10.96
CA GLY A 592 -4.85 -4.04 -9.57
C GLY A 592 -4.07 -5.03 -8.74
N GLY A 593 -4.63 -5.43 -7.60
CA GLY A 593 -3.94 -6.36 -6.70
C GLY A 593 -4.76 -6.77 -5.49
N GLU A 594 -4.13 -7.53 -4.61
CA GLU A 594 -4.78 -8.14 -3.44
C GLU A 594 -3.94 -8.06 -2.18
N ALA A 595 -4.59 -7.83 -1.04
CA ALA A 595 -3.98 -8.09 0.26
C ALA A 595 -4.18 -9.56 0.62
N ALA A 596 -3.08 -10.31 0.73
CA ALA A 596 -3.10 -11.73 0.99
C ALA A 596 -2.98 -12.03 2.48
N LEU A 597 -3.92 -12.83 3.01
CA LEU A 597 -3.89 -13.31 4.39
C LEU A 597 -4.04 -14.83 4.42
N TRP A 598 -2.91 -15.52 4.26
CA TRP A 598 -2.79 -16.96 4.45
C TRP A 598 -3.10 -17.39 5.89
N GLY A 599 -3.58 -18.63 6.02
CA GLY A 599 -4.29 -19.12 7.19
C GLY A 599 -3.46 -19.91 8.18
N GLU A 600 -2.14 -20.11 7.97
CA GLU A 600 -1.32 -21.01 8.82
C GLU A 600 -1.34 -20.58 10.31
N PHE A 601 -1.47 -19.29 10.56
CA PHE A 601 -1.52 -18.70 11.91
C PHE A 601 -2.72 -17.76 12.10
N VAL A 602 -3.75 -17.92 11.26
CA VAL A 602 -4.91 -17.03 11.23
C VAL A 602 -6.19 -17.86 11.25
N ASP A 603 -7.06 -17.56 12.21
CA ASP A 603 -8.39 -18.13 12.31
C ASP A 603 -9.40 -17.06 12.75
N SER A 604 -10.61 -17.47 13.16
CA SER A 604 -11.64 -16.56 13.64
C SER A 604 -11.25 -15.66 14.82
N THR A 605 -10.23 -16.01 15.60
CA THR A 605 -9.83 -15.27 16.81
C THR A 605 -9.03 -14.01 16.49
N ASN A 606 -8.32 -13.99 15.35
CA ASN A 606 -7.35 -12.96 15.03
C ASN A 606 -7.47 -12.39 13.60
N LEU A 607 -8.35 -12.93 12.73
CA LEU A 607 -8.47 -12.51 11.32
C LEU A 607 -8.74 -11.00 11.19
N ILE A 608 -9.72 -10.47 11.91
CA ILE A 608 -10.13 -9.07 11.77
C ILE A 608 -9.04 -8.14 12.28
N GLN A 609 -8.50 -8.40 13.48
CA GLN A 609 -7.45 -7.56 14.07
C GLN A 609 -6.21 -7.55 13.18
N ARG A 610 -5.79 -8.73 12.70
CA ARG A 610 -4.61 -8.86 11.84
C ARG A 610 -4.85 -8.17 10.49
N LEU A 611 -6.01 -8.33 9.87
CA LEU A 611 -6.23 -7.79 8.53
C LEU A 611 -6.44 -6.27 8.54
N TRP A 612 -7.17 -5.75 9.53
CA TRP A 612 -7.63 -4.36 9.54
C TRP A 612 -7.04 -3.59 10.72
N PRO A 613 -6.40 -2.44 10.48
CA PRO A 613 -6.51 -1.60 9.29
C PRO A 613 -5.35 -1.71 8.28
N ARG A 614 -4.46 -2.70 8.40
CA ARG A 614 -3.33 -2.87 7.46
C ARG A 614 -3.78 -3.01 6.01
N ALA A 615 -4.85 -3.77 5.75
CA ALA A 615 -5.44 -3.89 4.42
C ALA A 615 -6.12 -2.61 3.92
N SER A 616 -6.48 -1.68 4.80
CA SER A 616 -6.99 -0.36 4.41
C SER A 616 -5.92 0.45 3.68
N ALA A 617 -4.62 0.26 4.00
CA ALA A 617 -3.51 0.86 3.28
C ALA A 617 -3.44 0.39 1.82
N VAL A 618 -3.64 -0.92 1.60
CA VAL A 618 -3.72 -1.52 0.27
C VAL A 618 -4.94 -0.98 -0.48
N ALA A 619 -6.09 -0.87 0.20
CA ALA A 619 -7.31 -0.35 -0.38
C ALA A 619 -7.17 1.08 -0.92
N GLU A 620 -6.50 1.97 -0.17
CA GLU A 620 -6.26 3.34 -0.63
C GLU A 620 -5.31 3.40 -1.83
N ARG A 621 -4.24 2.60 -1.81
CA ARG A 621 -3.31 2.51 -2.93
C ARG A 621 -3.96 2.00 -4.22
N LEU A 622 -4.94 1.10 -4.10
CA LEU A 622 -5.66 0.54 -5.24
C LEU A 622 -6.84 1.40 -5.73
N TRP A 623 -7.29 2.35 -4.91
CA TRP A 623 -8.43 3.23 -5.23
C TRP A 623 -7.98 4.63 -5.69
N SER A 624 -7.11 5.27 -4.91
CA SER A 624 -6.83 6.70 -4.99
C SER A 624 -5.78 7.06 -6.03
N ASP A 625 -5.73 8.35 -6.40
CA ASP A 625 -4.67 8.91 -7.24
C ASP A 625 -3.30 8.70 -6.58
N PRO A 626 -2.37 7.96 -7.20
CA PRO A 626 -1.06 7.67 -6.60
C PRO A 626 -0.24 8.92 -6.32
N LYS A 627 -0.49 10.04 -7.02
CA LYS A 627 0.22 11.31 -6.81
C LYS A 627 -0.15 11.98 -5.50
N GLN A 628 -1.35 11.71 -4.98
CA GLN A 628 -1.87 12.29 -3.73
C GLN A 628 -1.60 11.39 -2.52
N THR A 629 -1.29 10.11 -2.74
CA THR A 629 -1.17 9.09 -1.71
C THR A 629 0.27 8.59 -1.53
N THR A 630 1.28 9.45 -1.67
CA THR A 630 2.70 9.03 -1.61
C THR A 630 3.30 8.95 -0.20
N SER A 631 2.60 9.44 0.83
CA SER A 631 3.14 9.57 2.19
C SER A 631 2.23 8.91 3.23
N ALA A 632 2.79 7.96 3.99
CA ALA A 632 2.11 7.35 5.13
C ALA A 632 1.82 8.39 6.24
N ASP A 633 2.72 9.34 6.47
CA ASP A 633 2.51 10.42 7.46
C ASP A 633 1.31 11.30 7.12
N ALA A 634 1.12 11.61 5.84
CA ALA A 634 -0.04 12.38 5.38
C ALA A 634 -1.35 11.55 5.44
N ALA A 635 -1.25 10.22 5.39
CA ALA A 635 -2.38 9.30 5.41
C ALA A 635 -2.82 8.92 6.82
N TRP A 636 -1.86 8.80 7.75
CA TRP A 636 -2.05 8.33 9.12
C TRP A 636 -3.29 8.92 9.81
N PRO A 637 -3.53 10.24 9.84
CA PRO A 637 -4.68 10.80 10.57
C PRO A 637 -6.03 10.34 10.03
N ARG A 638 -6.13 10.05 8.72
CA ARG A 638 -7.34 9.50 8.09
C ARG A 638 -7.47 8.00 8.32
N LEU A 639 -6.35 7.27 8.32
CA LEU A 639 -6.34 5.84 8.62
C LEU A 639 -6.72 5.58 10.08
N HIS A 640 -6.26 6.44 11.00
CA HIS A 640 -6.65 6.44 12.40
C HIS A 640 -8.16 6.69 12.57
N GLU A 641 -8.70 7.73 11.91
CA GLU A 641 -10.15 7.96 11.91
C GLU A 641 -10.93 6.76 11.35
N MET A 642 -10.42 6.14 10.27
CA MET A 642 -11.01 4.95 9.68
C MET A 642 -11.02 3.77 10.67
N ARG A 643 -9.92 3.54 11.41
CA ARG A 643 -9.85 2.52 12.46
C ARG A 643 -10.87 2.78 13.57
N CYS A 644 -10.97 4.01 14.07
CA CYS A 644 -11.97 4.37 15.08
C CYS A 644 -13.40 4.20 14.56
N ARG A 645 -13.63 4.45 13.27
CA ARG A 645 -14.92 4.21 12.61
C ARG A 645 -15.27 2.72 12.58
N LEU A 646 -14.30 1.83 12.36
CA LEU A 646 -14.52 0.39 12.45
C LEU A 646 -14.96 -0.02 13.86
N LEU A 647 -14.27 0.47 14.90
CA LEU A 647 -14.67 0.21 16.29
C LEU A 647 -16.10 0.68 16.57
N GLY A 648 -16.43 1.92 16.18
CA GLY A 648 -17.77 2.48 16.33
C GLY A 648 -18.87 1.71 15.59
N ARG A 649 -18.50 0.98 14.53
CA ARG A 649 -19.40 0.11 13.74
C ARG A 649 -19.43 -1.34 14.24
N GLY A 650 -18.71 -1.67 15.31
CA GLY A 650 -18.71 -2.99 15.92
C GLY A 650 -17.67 -3.96 15.34
N PHE A 651 -16.59 -3.46 14.75
CA PHE A 651 -15.50 -4.29 14.21
C PHE A 651 -14.18 -3.99 14.93
N ALA A 652 -13.54 -5.02 15.46
CA ALA A 652 -12.32 -4.92 16.26
C ALA A 652 -11.06 -4.76 15.40
N GLY A 653 -10.83 -3.57 14.84
CA GLY A 653 -9.59 -3.24 14.14
C GLY A 653 -8.42 -2.97 15.10
N GLU A 654 -7.22 -3.44 14.77
CA GLU A 654 -6.01 -3.18 15.56
C GLU A 654 -5.61 -1.68 15.54
N PRO A 655 -4.87 -1.17 16.52
CA PRO A 655 -4.28 0.17 16.47
C PRO A 655 -3.38 0.35 15.24
N VAL A 656 -3.26 1.57 14.73
CA VAL A 656 -2.64 1.80 13.42
C VAL A 656 -1.12 2.06 13.53
N ASN A 657 -0.65 2.74 14.59
CA ASN A 657 0.77 3.11 14.81
C ASN A 657 1.13 2.96 16.31
N ASP A 658 2.24 3.61 16.72
CA ASP A 658 2.56 4.01 18.10
C ASP A 658 1.30 4.42 18.92
N PRO A 659 1.39 4.48 20.27
CA PRO A 659 0.23 4.63 21.14
C PRO A 659 -0.77 5.68 20.64
N ASP A 660 -2.01 5.24 20.40
CA ASP A 660 -3.14 6.06 19.94
C ASP A 660 -4.36 5.86 20.85
N PHE A 661 -5.44 6.58 20.59
CA PHE A 661 -6.74 6.32 21.21
C PHE A 661 -7.88 6.66 20.25
N CYS A 662 -9.03 6.02 20.44
CA CYS A 662 -10.28 6.42 19.81
C CYS A 662 -11.19 7.12 20.82
N PRO A 663 -12.03 8.08 20.37
CA PRO A 663 -13.06 8.67 21.25
C PRO A 663 -13.97 7.62 21.90
N PHE A 664 -14.12 6.46 21.24
CA PHE A 664 -14.82 5.30 21.75
C PHE A 664 -13.97 4.06 21.52
N GLU A 665 -13.57 3.40 22.61
CA GLU A 665 -12.76 2.19 22.56
C GLU A 665 -13.59 0.93 22.32
N TRP A 666 -12.90 -0.13 21.91
CA TRP A 666 -13.48 -1.47 21.80
C TRP A 666 -13.81 -2.00 23.19
N ASP A 667 -15.09 -2.22 23.45
CA ASP A 667 -15.61 -2.70 24.73
C ASP A 667 -16.47 -3.94 24.48
N VAL A 668 -15.92 -5.12 24.79
CA VAL A 668 -16.69 -6.36 24.80
C VAL A 668 -17.41 -6.39 26.14
N GLN A 669 -18.74 -6.27 26.13
CA GLN A 669 -19.52 -6.44 27.35
C GLN A 669 -19.27 -7.86 27.90
N TYR A 670 -18.47 -7.93 28.96
CA TYR A 670 -18.27 -9.14 29.73
C TYR A 670 -19.53 -9.33 30.60
N SER A 671 -20.45 -10.18 30.16
CA SER A 671 -21.53 -10.65 31.02
C SER A 671 -20.99 -11.84 31.83
N ASP A 672 -20.81 -11.64 33.13
CA ASP A 672 -20.44 -12.67 34.11
C ASP A 672 -21.38 -13.90 34.09
#